data_AF-A0A534PYB0-F1
#
_entry.id   AF-A0A534PYB0-F1
#
_cell.length_a   1.000
_cell.length_b   1.000
_cell.length_c   1.000
_cell.angle_alpha   90.00
_cell.angle_beta   90.00
_cell.angle_gamma   90.00
#
_symmetry.space_group_name_H-M   'P 1'
#
loop_
_entity.id
_entity.type
_entity.pdbx_description
1 polymer ?
#
loop_
_entity_poly.entity_id
_entity_poly.type
_entity_poly.pdbx_seq_one_letter_code
_entity_poly.pdbx_strand_id
1 'polypeptide(L)'
;MTGMPWSSAGRGPARSSNFAEMSGWPSRCSTCRVRKFAISMAWPRTRSARPTSGEAVPRARTRQNRGALLVAIGPAADRGEPAVAVRLRLDLRLRPAPAWLAAALVAALALHGLAVKAGADFRAFHAAGGQWIRGVDVYAALPGVMPFKYAPAAAAVFAPLALLPMPIARALWTLMSVLSLVKFLAWTSAAAQVQRSWLAQIAALGASLPLLGHLFALGQSDAVLAWLMLQAFRLRDGRPWLSGLLWATACLLKPPYLLFALLVAAGRRWRIAAGFGAALALHGLAVKAGADFRAFHAAGGQWIRGVDVYAALPGVMPFKYAPAAAAVFAPLALLPMPIARALWTLMSVLSLVKFLAWTSAAAQVQRSWLAQIAALGASLPLLGHLFALGQSDAVLAWLMLQAFRLRDGRPWLSGLLWATACLLKPPYLLFALLVAAGRRWRIAAGFGVGLALASALEVARFGLAGSAAQLHAWRELLEKTTPPLLCEPGNQGLAAIVCSYLVPPASPAFWPSVFALGALVALGLAVPILREAAAGERRRAEQLAFVFALYLTAALSPLGWHTTHLVAIPCLYLLAAQAWSSCAAARLSARGALASLMAVGLLLSYDVLGREGFEAALRARDVGLATLAAVGIAAAAIALDPLRDRNVVRKPTGA
;
A
#
# COMPACT_ATOMS: atom_id res chain seq x y z
N MET A 1 73.49 50.27 -13.16
CA MET A 1 73.89 49.07 -13.90
C MET A 1 72.66 48.51 -14.60
N THR A 2 72.70 48.57 -15.95
CA THR A 2 71.97 47.76 -16.95
C THR A 2 70.46 47.52 -16.77
N GLY A 3 69.56 47.90 -17.67
CA GLY A 3 69.72 48.37 -19.05
C GLY A 3 68.33 48.65 -19.63
N MET A 4 68.29 49.73 -20.39
CA MET A 4 67.18 50.40 -21.08
C MET A 4 66.97 49.70 -22.48
N PRO A 5 66.32 50.28 -23.52
CA PRO A 5 64.86 50.40 -23.80
C PRO A 5 64.51 50.05 -25.29
N TRP A 6 63.43 50.66 -25.85
CA TRP A 6 63.02 50.85 -27.28
C TRP A 6 61.83 49.98 -27.77
N SER A 7 60.66 50.57 -28.10
CA SER A 7 60.23 51.27 -29.35
C SER A 7 60.14 50.30 -30.55
N SER A 8 59.18 50.26 -31.47
CA SER A 8 58.36 51.30 -32.14
C SER A 8 57.47 50.64 -33.21
N ALA A 9 56.36 51.29 -33.61
CA ALA A 9 55.67 51.24 -34.93
C ALA A 9 55.13 49.87 -35.43
N GLY A 10 54.02 49.73 -36.17
CA GLY A 10 53.10 50.61 -36.89
C GLY A 10 52.46 49.80 -38.05
N ARG A 11 51.32 50.29 -38.59
CA ARG A 11 50.60 49.91 -39.85
C ARG A 11 49.48 48.84 -39.75
N GLY A 12 48.25 49.25 -40.09
CA GLY A 12 47.12 48.37 -40.51
C GLY A 12 47.18 48.07 -42.03
N PRO A 13 46.07 47.99 -42.79
CA PRO A 13 44.75 47.37 -42.56
C PRO A 13 44.32 46.39 -43.70
N ALA A 14 43.14 45.76 -43.55
CA ALA A 14 42.19 45.27 -44.58
C ALA A 14 42.56 44.12 -45.55
N ARG A 15 41.62 43.16 -45.69
CA ARG A 15 41.12 42.48 -46.94
C ARG A 15 40.09 41.40 -46.53
N SER A 16 38.80 41.52 -46.91
CA SER A 16 38.16 40.95 -48.12
C SER A 16 38.28 39.42 -48.16
N SER A 17 37.29 38.54 -48.33
CA SER A 17 35.96 38.51 -48.97
C SER A 17 35.88 37.10 -49.60
N ASN A 18 34.69 36.51 -49.63
CA ASN A 18 34.24 35.45 -50.55
C ASN A 18 34.79 34.03 -50.37
N PHE A 19 33.88 33.07 -50.11
CA PHE A 19 33.78 31.88 -50.95
C PHE A 19 32.32 31.42 -51.04
N ALA A 20 31.91 31.18 -52.28
CA ALA A 20 30.57 30.85 -52.73
C ALA A 20 30.35 29.33 -52.81
N GLU A 21 29.06 28.98 -52.74
CA GLU A 21 28.33 27.95 -53.51
C GLU A 21 29.08 26.75 -54.11
N MET A 22 28.60 25.55 -53.75
CA MET A 22 28.39 24.47 -54.72
C MET A 22 27.09 23.70 -54.44
N SER A 23 26.28 23.62 -55.48
CA SER A 23 25.01 22.93 -55.65
C SER A 23 25.16 21.44 -56.02
N GLY A 24 24.19 20.61 -55.66
CA GLY A 24 23.98 19.26 -56.22
C GLY A 24 22.69 18.57 -55.74
N TRP A 25 21.67 18.54 -56.60
CA TRP A 25 20.35 17.84 -56.50
C TRP A 25 20.46 16.31 -56.75
N PRO A 26 19.38 15.47 -56.80
CA PRO A 26 17.99 15.57 -56.30
C PRO A 26 17.43 14.29 -55.59
N SER A 27 16.25 14.38 -54.97
CA SER A 27 15.11 13.50 -55.29
C SER A 27 13.82 13.90 -54.56
N ARG A 28 12.70 13.77 -55.28
CA ARG A 28 11.34 14.15 -54.92
C ARG A 28 10.73 13.16 -53.91
N CYS A 29 9.91 13.64 -52.99
CA CYS A 29 8.72 12.89 -52.57
C CYS A 29 7.56 13.85 -52.26
N SER A 30 6.50 13.68 -53.04
CA SER A 30 5.24 14.40 -53.02
C SER A 30 4.33 13.91 -51.89
N THR A 31 3.58 14.84 -51.28
CA THR A 31 2.38 14.70 -50.43
C THR A 31 2.52 15.05 -48.94
N CYS A 32 2.41 16.34 -48.63
CA CYS A 32 1.76 16.77 -47.38
C CYS A 32 1.07 18.13 -47.60
N ARG A 33 -0.26 18.13 -47.72
CA ARG A 33 -1.08 19.35 -47.68
C ARG A 33 -1.16 19.82 -46.22
N VAL A 34 -0.39 20.84 -45.86
CA VAL A 34 -0.60 21.57 -44.60
C VAL A 34 -1.73 22.58 -44.82
N ARG A 35 -2.91 22.32 -44.23
CA ARG A 35 -3.94 23.35 -44.07
C ARG A 35 -3.44 24.39 -43.07
N LYS A 36 -3.25 25.63 -43.52
CA LYS A 36 -3.03 26.80 -42.66
C LYS A 36 -4.26 26.99 -41.76
N PHE A 37 -4.10 26.80 -40.44
CA PHE A 37 -5.03 27.34 -39.45
C PHE A 37 -4.61 28.79 -39.17
N ALA A 38 -5.46 29.75 -39.51
CA ALA A 38 -5.30 31.13 -39.09
C ALA A 38 -5.72 31.26 -37.62
N ILE A 39 -4.76 31.60 -36.75
CA ILE A 39 -5.03 32.01 -35.37
C ILE A 39 -5.13 33.53 -35.38
N SER A 40 -6.33 34.06 -35.17
CA SER A 40 -6.53 35.48 -34.87
C SER A 40 -6.17 35.72 -33.39
N MET A 41 -5.07 36.43 -33.14
CA MET A 41 -4.71 36.92 -31.81
C MET A 41 -5.16 38.37 -31.68
N ALA A 42 -6.24 38.60 -30.94
CA ALA A 42 -6.63 39.93 -30.50
C ALA A 42 -5.86 40.27 -29.21
N TRP A 43 -4.95 41.25 -29.30
CA TRP A 43 -4.24 41.82 -28.15
C TRP A 43 -5.12 42.85 -27.42
N PRO A 44 -5.31 42.76 -26.09
CA PRO A 44 -5.88 43.87 -25.33
C PRO A 44 -4.78 44.90 -25.08
N ARG A 45 -5.00 46.14 -25.55
CA ARG A 45 -4.21 47.31 -25.14
C ARG A 45 -4.51 47.64 -23.68
N THR A 46 -3.55 47.46 -22.79
CA THR A 46 -3.60 47.98 -21.41
C THR A 46 -3.15 49.44 -21.40
N ARG A 47 -4.10 50.36 -21.13
CA ARG A 47 -3.78 51.73 -20.70
C ARG A 47 -3.53 51.72 -19.19
N SER A 48 -2.43 52.35 -18.78
CA SER A 48 -2.11 52.68 -17.40
C SER A 48 -3.00 53.84 -16.93
N ALA A 49 -3.68 53.67 -15.79
CA ALA A 49 -4.23 54.77 -15.02
C ALA A 49 -4.20 54.43 -13.53
N ARG A 50 -3.67 55.37 -12.75
CA ARG A 50 -3.59 55.35 -11.27
C ARG A 50 -4.98 55.39 -10.64
N PRO A 51 -5.19 54.85 -9.43
CA PRO A 51 -6.45 55.06 -8.72
C PRO A 51 -6.38 56.36 -7.90
N THR A 52 -7.34 57.24 -8.12
CA THR A 52 -7.77 58.24 -7.14
C THR A 52 -9.04 57.77 -6.45
N SER A 53 -9.15 58.22 -5.21
CA SER A 53 -10.14 57.95 -4.17
C SER A 53 -11.62 57.98 -4.57
N GLY A 54 -12.37 57.09 -3.93
CA GLY A 54 -13.71 57.33 -3.39
C GLY A 54 -14.85 57.37 -4.40
N GLU A 55 -15.63 56.29 -4.48
CA GLU A 55 -17.09 56.35 -4.63
C GLU A 55 -17.76 54.97 -4.50
N ALA A 56 -19.06 55.04 -4.27
CA ALA A 56 -19.91 54.06 -3.60
C ALA A 56 -20.05 52.69 -4.26
N VAL A 57 -20.18 51.67 -3.41
CA VAL A 57 -20.50 50.28 -3.75
C VAL A 57 -21.98 50.15 -4.13
N PRO A 58 -22.35 49.72 -5.35
CA PRO A 58 -23.69 49.24 -5.63
C PRO A 58 -23.79 47.75 -5.23
N ARG A 59 -24.76 47.42 -4.38
CA ARG A 59 -25.19 46.05 -4.07
C ARG A 59 -25.63 45.33 -5.36
N ALA A 60 -24.74 44.53 -5.95
CA ALA A 60 -25.10 43.59 -7.00
C ALA A 60 -25.61 42.28 -6.39
N ARG A 61 -26.88 41.97 -6.68
CA ARG A 61 -27.61 40.75 -6.32
C ARG A 61 -26.77 39.49 -6.57
N THR A 62 -26.59 38.70 -5.52
CA THR A 62 -26.06 37.32 -5.57
C THR A 62 -27.01 36.43 -6.36
N ARG A 63 -26.77 36.27 -7.66
CA ARG A 63 -27.29 35.13 -8.42
C ARG A 63 -26.35 33.95 -8.21
N GLN A 64 -26.81 33.05 -7.34
CA GLN A 64 -26.25 31.75 -7.02
C GLN A 64 -26.01 30.94 -8.30
N ASN A 65 -24.78 30.96 -8.83
CA ASN A 65 -24.39 30.10 -9.95
C ASN A 65 -23.70 28.84 -9.45
N ARG A 66 -24.36 27.73 -9.75
CA ARG A 66 -24.00 26.34 -9.44
C ARG A 66 -22.72 25.93 -10.17
N GLY A 67 -21.86 25.23 -9.43
CA GLY A 67 -20.79 24.31 -9.86
C GLY A 67 -20.15 24.52 -11.25
N ALA A 68 -19.04 25.25 -11.30
CA ALA A 68 -18.06 25.14 -12.39
C ALA A 68 -16.86 24.31 -11.89
N LEU A 69 -16.52 23.24 -12.61
CA LEU A 69 -15.28 22.48 -12.41
C LEU A 69 -14.24 23.02 -13.39
N LEU A 70 -13.22 23.73 -12.89
CA LEU A 70 -12.03 24.04 -13.69
C LEU A 70 -11.10 22.83 -13.64
N VAL A 71 -10.80 22.23 -14.80
CA VAL A 71 -9.72 21.26 -14.93
C VAL A 71 -8.63 21.91 -15.77
N ALA A 72 -7.54 22.33 -15.12
CA ALA A 72 -6.33 22.74 -15.82
C ALA A 72 -5.58 21.48 -16.28
N ILE A 73 -5.35 21.34 -17.58
CA ILE A 73 -4.48 20.30 -18.15
C ILE A 73 -3.29 21.02 -18.78
N GLY A 74 -2.15 21.00 -18.09
CA GLY A 74 -0.88 21.56 -18.54
C GLY A 74 0.19 21.44 -17.45
N PRO A 75 1.48 21.34 -17.80
CA PRO A 75 2.56 21.30 -16.81
C PRO A 75 2.56 22.58 -15.96
N ALA A 76 2.90 22.44 -14.69
CA ALA A 76 2.89 23.52 -13.72
C ALA A 76 3.62 24.76 -14.24
N ALA A 77 2.96 25.90 -14.08
CA ALA A 77 3.39 27.22 -14.50
C ALA A 77 4.70 27.64 -13.82
N ASP A 78 5.80 27.63 -14.58
CA ASP A 78 7.04 28.35 -14.26
C ASP A 78 7.53 29.21 -15.45
N ARG A 79 6.75 29.32 -16.53
CA ARG A 79 7.17 30.02 -17.76
C ARG A 79 6.12 30.96 -18.33
N GLY A 80 5.42 31.76 -17.51
CA GLY A 80 4.65 32.93 -17.98
C GLY A 80 3.62 32.74 -19.12
N GLU A 81 3.32 31.51 -19.56
CA GLU A 81 2.39 31.25 -20.65
C GLU A 81 0.95 31.23 -20.14
N PRO A 82 0.00 31.83 -20.89
CA PRO A 82 -1.39 31.88 -20.47
C PRO A 82 -1.99 30.47 -20.44
N ALA A 83 -2.46 30.06 -19.27
CA ALA A 83 -3.21 28.82 -19.11
C ALA A 83 -4.46 28.86 -20.00
N VAL A 84 -4.54 27.93 -20.96
CA VAL A 84 -5.75 27.74 -21.77
C VAL A 84 -6.83 27.14 -20.86
N ALA A 85 -7.67 28.01 -20.30
CA ALA A 85 -8.83 27.60 -19.52
C ALA A 85 -9.91 27.07 -20.46
N VAL A 86 -9.98 25.74 -20.63
CA VAL A 86 -11.08 25.10 -21.35
C VAL A 86 -12.34 25.16 -20.47
N ARG A 87 -13.23 26.08 -20.80
CA ARG A 87 -14.53 26.24 -20.12
C ARG A 87 -15.49 25.15 -20.61
N LEU A 88 -15.51 23.99 -19.95
CA LEU A 88 -16.51 22.96 -20.19
C LEU A 88 -17.86 23.40 -19.62
N ARG A 89 -18.68 24.08 -20.44
CA ARG A 89 -20.13 24.16 -20.20
C ARG A 89 -20.74 22.78 -20.49
N LEU A 90 -21.06 22.05 -19.42
CA LEU A 90 -21.91 20.86 -19.50
C LEU A 90 -23.37 21.28 -19.66
N ASP A 91 -23.76 21.65 -20.87
CA ASP A 91 -25.16 21.57 -21.27
C ASP A 91 -25.49 20.09 -21.50
N LEU A 92 -25.98 19.41 -20.45
CA LEU A 92 -26.55 18.07 -20.54
C LEU A 92 -27.92 18.14 -21.24
N ARG A 93 -27.94 18.55 -22.51
CA ARG A 93 -29.05 18.25 -23.40
C ARG A 93 -28.69 16.97 -24.15
N LEU A 94 -28.95 15.84 -23.50
CA LEU A 94 -28.98 14.54 -24.17
C LEU A 94 -29.92 14.68 -25.38
N ARG A 95 -29.41 14.52 -26.61
CA ARG A 95 -30.33 14.24 -27.72
C ARG A 95 -30.97 12.88 -27.40
N PRO A 96 -32.31 12.77 -27.36
CA PRO A 96 -32.99 11.68 -26.69
C PRO A 96 -32.76 10.30 -27.32
N ALA A 97 -32.62 10.21 -28.65
CA ALA A 97 -32.74 8.94 -29.36
C ALA A 97 -31.80 7.78 -28.92
N PRO A 98 -30.48 7.94 -28.74
CA PRO A 98 -29.61 6.79 -28.46
C PRO A 98 -29.58 6.35 -26.98
N ALA A 99 -29.94 7.23 -26.03
CA ALA A 99 -30.00 6.87 -24.61
C ALA A 99 -31.20 5.96 -24.27
N TRP A 100 -32.35 6.20 -24.92
CA TRP A 100 -33.54 5.34 -24.78
C TRP A 100 -33.31 3.97 -25.39
N LEU A 101 -32.59 3.87 -26.51
CA LEU A 101 -32.25 2.58 -27.14
C LEU A 101 -31.35 1.72 -26.23
N ALA A 102 -30.32 2.33 -25.63
CA ALA A 102 -29.47 1.65 -24.65
C ALA A 102 -30.27 1.16 -23.44
N ALA A 103 -31.14 2.02 -22.90
CA ALA A 103 -31.99 1.67 -21.77
C ALA A 103 -33.00 0.55 -22.10
N ALA A 104 -33.63 0.63 -23.28
CA ALA A 104 -34.59 -0.37 -23.76
C ALA A 104 -33.91 -1.74 -23.98
N LEU A 105 -32.72 -1.76 -24.57
CA LEU A 105 -31.94 -2.99 -24.76
C LEU A 105 -31.54 -3.62 -23.43
N VAL A 106 -31.04 -2.82 -22.49
CA VAL A 106 -30.69 -3.28 -21.13
C VAL A 106 -31.93 -3.83 -20.42
N ALA A 107 -33.07 -3.17 -20.54
CA ALA A 107 -34.34 -3.64 -19.97
C ALA A 107 -34.81 -4.96 -20.61
N ALA A 108 -34.71 -5.09 -21.94
CA ALA A 108 -35.06 -6.32 -22.65
C ALA A 108 -34.18 -7.51 -22.22
N LEU A 109 -32.86 -7.31 -22.10
CA LEU A 109 -31.94 -8.34 -21.59
C LEU A 109 -32.23 -8.71 -20.14
N ALA A 110 -32.58 -7.73 -19.30
CA ALA A 110 -32.97 -7.96 -17.92
C ALA A 110 -34.27 -8.77 -17.81
N LEU A 111 -35.29 -8.45 -18.61
CA LEU A 111 -36.54 -9.21 -18.70
C LEU A 111 -36.30 -10.64 -19.20
N HIS A 112 -35.47 -10.79 -20.23
CA HIS A 112 -35.07 -12.10 -20.73
C HIS A 112 -34.32 -12.91 -19.64
N GLY A 113 -33.39 -12.29 -18.92
CA GLY A 113 -32.68 -12.91 -17.80
C GLY A 113 -33.64 -13.37 -16.69
N LEU A 114 -34.66 -12.57 -16.36
CA LEU A 114 -35.71 -12.93 -15.40
C LEU A 114 -36.57 -14.10 -15.90
N ALA A 115 -36.93 -14.11 -17.18
CA ALA A 115 -37.84 -15.10 -17.76
C ALA A 115 -37.19 -16.47 -17.99
N VAL A 116 -35.93 -16.50 -18.43
CA VAL A 116 -35.30 -17.73 -18.94
C VAL A 116 -34.33 -18.36 -17.95
N LYS A 117 -33.76 -17.58 -17.01
CA LYS A 117 -32.71 -18.07 -16.12
C LYS A 117 -33.01 -17.82 -14.66
N ALA A 118 -32.55 -18.76 -13.82
CA ALA A 118 -32.91 -18.79 -12.40
C ALA A 118 -31.99 -17.95 -11.49
N GLY A 119 -31.08 -17.14 -12.05
CA GLY A 119 -30.22 -16.21 -11.31
C GLY A 119 -29.33 -16.91 -10.28
N ALA A 120 -28.48 -17.84 -10.74
CA ALA A 120 -27.71 -18.70 -9.84
C ALA A 120 -26.84 -17.93 -8.83
N ASP A 121 -26.20 -16.84 -9.25
CA ASP A 121 -25.39 -16.01 -8.34
C ASP A 121 -26.26 -15.21 -7.38
N PHE A 122 -27.37 -14.64 -7.86
CA PHE A 122 -28.27 -13.90 -6.99
C PHE A 122 -28.87 -14.79 -5.88
N ARG A 123 -29.16 -16.06 -6.18
CA ARG A 123 -29.61 -17.02 -5.15
C ARG A 123 -28.55 -17.23 -4.07
N ALA A 124 -27.27 -17.29 -4.44
CA ALA A 124 -26.18 -17.36 -3.47
C ALA A 124 -26.12 -16.08 -2.60
N PHE A 125 -26.34 -14.90 -3.20
CA PHE A 125 -26.36 -13.63 -2.45
C PHE A 125 -27.53 -13.56 -1.46
N HIS A 126 -28.73 -13.91 -1.91
CA HIS A 126 -29.94 -13.94 -1.08
C HIS A 126 -29.81 -14.94 0.06
N ALA A 127 -29.32 -16.14 -0.22
CA ALA A 127 -29.07 -17.17 0.79
C ALA A 127 -28.04 -16.72 1.84
N ALA A 128 -26.91 -16.15 1.41
CA ALA A 128 -25.90 -15.61 2.32
C ALA A 128 -26.45 -14.49 3.21
N GLY A 129 -27.27 -13.58 2.65
CA GLY A 129 -27.97 -12.56 3.44
C GLY A 129 -28.91 -13.16 4.48
N GLY A 130 -29.59 -14.26 4.15
CA GLY A 130 -30.46 -15.00 5.08
C GLY A 130 -29.67 -15.68 6.20
N GLN A 131 -28.54 -16.32 5.86
CA GLN A 131 -27.62 -16.91 6.82
C GLN A 131 -27.04 -15.86 7.78
N TRP A 132 -26.68 -14.68 7.25
CA TRP A 132 -26.23 -13.54 8.04
C TRP A 132 -27.27 -13.08 9.07
N ILE A 133 -28.54 -12.92 8.66
CA ILE A 133 -29.64 -12.53 9.57
C ILE A 133 -29.82 -13.54 10.70
N ARG A 134 -29.68 -14.83 10.40
CA ARG A 134 -29.83 -15.92 11.38
C ARG A 134 -28.60 -16.08 12.28
N GLY A 135 -27.52 -15.36 12.03
CA GLY A 135 -26.26 -15.49 12.79
C GLY A 135 -25.58 -16.85 12.60
N VAL A 136 -25.82 -17.53 11.48
CA VAL A 136 -25.18 -18.81 11.14
C VAL A 136 -24.02 -18.58 10.15
N ASP A 137 -23.21 -19.62 9.93
CA ASP A 137 -22.12 -19.56 8.96
C ASP A 137 -22.63 -19.21 7.55
N VAL A 138 -22.14 -18.09 7.00
CA VAL A 138 -22.52 -17.58 5.67
C VAL A 138 -21.93 -18.38 4.51
N TYR A 139 -21.04 -19.34 4.83
CA TYR A 139 -20.45 -20.27 3.86
C TYR A 139 -21.05 -21.66 3.95
N ALA A 140 -22.01 -21.88 4.86
CA ALA A 140 -22.68 -23.17 4.98
C ALA A 140 -23.32 -23.55 3.63
N ALA A 141 -22.97 -24.74 3.14
CA ALA A 141 -23.47 -25.25 1.88
C ALA A 141 -24.99 -25.45 1.95
N LEU A 142 -25.69 -25.01 0.91
CA LEU A 142 -27.13 -25.17 0.76
C LEU A 142 -27.43 -25.98 -0.51
N PRO A 143 -28.29 -27.01 -0.44
CA PRO A 143 -28.63 -27.83 -1.61
C PRO A 143 -29.13 -26.96 -2.77
N GLY A 144 -28.53 -27.14 -3.96
CA GLY A 144 -28.92 -26.41 -5.17
C GLY A 144 -28.56 -24.92 -5.21
N VAL A 145 -27.81 -24.41 -4.22
CA VAL A 145 -27.31 -23.03 -4.17
C VAL A 145 -25.80 -23.02 -4.35
N MET A 146 -25.29 -22.16 -5.21
CA MET A 146 -23.85 -22.01 -5.37
C MET A 146 -23.21 -21.46 -4.08
N PRO A 147 -21.98 -21.86 -3.76
CA PRO A 147 -21.30 -21.38 -2.56
C PRO A 147 -21.08 -19.87 -2.64
N PHE A 148 -21.30 -19.18 -1.52
CA PHE A 148 -20.98 -17.77 -1.39
C PHE A 148 -19.45 -17.59 -1.34
N LYS A 149 -18.90 -16.79 -2.25
CA LYS A 149 -17.43 -16.62 -2.41
C LYS A 149 -16.90 -15.25 -1.99
N TYR A 150 -17.76 -14.42 -1.43
CA TYR A 150 -17.42 -13.03 -1.10
C TYR A 150 -17.05 -12.90 0.38
N ALA A 151 -16.60 -11.71 0.78
CA ALA A 151 -16.36 -11.43 2.19
C ALA A 151 -17.67 -11.63 3.00
N PRO A 152 -17.65 -12.16 4.23
CA PRO A 152 -18.87 -12.39 5.00
C PRO A 152 -19.62 -11.10 5.28
N ALA A 153 -18.90 -10.00 5.50
CA ALA A 153 -19.51 -8.67 5.63
C ALA A 153 -20.30 -8.24 4.38
N ALA A 154 -20.02 -8.81 3.21
CA ALA A 154 -20.82 -8.57 2.01
C ALA A 154 -22.20 -9.25 2.11
N ALA A 155 -22.35 -10.33 2.87
CA ALA A 155 -23.65 -10.96 3.14
C ALA A 155 -24.61 -9.98 3.83
N ALA A 156 -24.09 -9.11 4.70
CA ALA A 156 -24.87 -8.05 5.34
C ALA A 156 -25.50 -7.07 4.34
N VAL A 157 -24.85 -6.82 3.19
CA VAL A 157 -25.38 -5.95 2.12
C VAL A 157 -26.63 -6.58 1.47
N PHE A 158 -26.70 -7.91 1.46
CA PHE A 158 -27.81 -8.67 0.89
C PHE A 158 -28.91 -8.98 1.92
N ALA A 159 -28.68 -8.74 3.21
CA ALA A 159 -29.66 -9.00 4.27
C ALA A 159 -31.04 -8.33 4.01
N PRO A 160 -31.13 -7.05 3.58
CA PRO A 160 -32.43 -6.46 3.28
C PRO A 160 -33.20 -7.18 2.16
N LEU A 161 -32.50 -7.71 1.16
CA LEU A 161 -33.10 -8.48 0.06
C LEU A 161 -33.48 -9.90 0.52
N ALA A 162 -32.73 -10.47 1.46
CA ALA A 162 -33.00 -11.78 2.03
C ALA A 162 -34.30 -11.84 2.86
N LEU A 163 -34.75 -10.70 3.39
CA LEU A 163 -36.04 -10.58 4.07
C LEU A 163 -37.25 -10.67 3.13
N LEU A 164 -37.02 -10.53 1.82
CA LEU A 164 -38.08 -10.55 0.82
C LEU A 164 -38.19 -11.94 0.17
N PRO A 165 -39.40 -12.34 -0.26
CA PRO A 165 -39.57 -13.50 -1.11
C PRO A 165 -38.67 -13.44 -2.35
N MET A 166 -38.05 -14.57 -2.70
CA MET A 166 -37.06 -14.66 -3.78
C MET A 166 -37.48 -13.96 -5.09
N PRO A 167 -38.72 -14.10 -5.60
CA PRO A 167 -39.12 -13.43 -6.84
C PRO A 167 -39.06 -11.90 -6.73
N ILE A 168 -39.49 -11.33 -5.59
CA ILE A 168 -39.48 -9.89 -5.32
C ILE A 168 -38.05 -9.41 -5.16
N ALA A 169 -37.25 -10.11 -4.34
CA ALA A 169 -35.84 -9.80 -4.14
C ALA A 169 -35.08 -9.77 -5.47
N ARG A 170 -35.32 -10.76 -6.33
CA ARG A 170 -34.71 -10.88 -7.67
C ARG A 170 -35.14 -9.74 -8.59
N ALA A 171 -36.43 -9.39 -8.60
CA ALA A 171 -36.92 -8.28 -9.41
C ALA A 171 -36.29 -6.94 -8.99
N LEU A 172 -36.21 -6.67 -7.68
CA LEU A 172 -35.57 -5.48 -7.14
C LEU A 172 -34.06 -5.44 -7.46
N TRP A 173 -33.37 -6.56 -7.32
CA TRP A 173 -31.96 -6.67 -7.66
C TRP A 173 -31.70 -6.40 -9.14
N THR A 174 -32.49 -7.02 -10.02
CA THR A 174 -32.41 -6.80 -11.46
C THR A 174 -32.67 -5.34 -11.81
N LEU A 175 -33.70 -4.72 -11.22
CA LEU A 175 -33.99 -3.30 -11.42
C LEU A 175 -32.81 -2.41 -10.98
N MET A 176 -32.23 -2.68 -9.82
CA MET A 176 -31.05 -1.95 -9.33
C MET A 176 -29.85 -2.11 -10.28
N SER A 177 -29.62 -3.31 -10.80
CA SER A 177 -28.56 -3.58 -11.79
C SER A 177 -28.80 -2.84 -13.10
N VAL A 178 -30.04 -2.83 -13.62
CA VAL A 178 -30.43 -2.06 -14.81
C VAL A 178 -30.16 -0.57 -14.60
N LEU A 179 -30.67 0.01 -13.51
CA LEU A 179 -30.50 1.44 -13.20
C LEU A 179 -29.01 1.82 -13.03
N SER A 180 -28.24 0.95 -12.37
CA SER A 180 -26.80 1.15 -12.18
C SER A 180 -26.05 1.13 -13.51
N LEU A 181 -26.34 0.14 -14.36
CA LEU A 181 -25.73 0.00 -15.67
C LEU A 181 -26.08 1.16 -16.61
N VAL A 182 -27.36 1.55 -16.69
CA VAL A 182 -27.79 2.69 -17.51
C VAL A 182 -27.08 3.97 -17.09
N LYS A 183 -26.99 4.25 -15.78
CA LYS A 183 -26.28 5.43 -15.27
C LYS A 183 -24.78 5.36 -15.56
N PHE A 184 -24.17 4.18 -15.44
CA PHE A 184 -22.77 3.98 -15.77
C PHE A 184 -22.49 4.23 -17.26
N LEU A 185 -23.29 3.63 -18.16
CA LEU A 185 -23.17 3.81 -19.61
C LEU A 185 -23.44 5.26 -20.06
N ALA A 186 -24.41 5.93 -19.44
CA ALA A 186 -24.67 7.34 -19.69
C ALA A 186 -23.48 8.22 -19.29
N TRP A 187 -22.80 7.90 -18.19
CA TRP A 187 -21.61 8.63 -17.78
C TRP A 187 -20.40 8.32 -18.67
N THR A 188 -20.12 7.06 -18.99
CA THR A 188 -18.96 6.68 -19.82
C THR A 188 -19.09 7.24 -21.23
N SER A 189 -20.29 7.20 -21.83
CA SER A 189 -20.55 7.84 -23.12
C SER A 189 -20.30 9.34 -23.09
N ALA A 190 -20.73 10.03 -22.01
CA ALA A 190 -20.47 11.46 -21.81
C ALA A 190 -18.97 11.76 -21.69
N ALA A 191 -18.27 11.00 -20.85
CA ALA A 191 -16.85 11.19 -20.58
C ALA A 191 -15.99 10.93 -21.83
N ALA A 192 -16.34 9.93 -22.63
CA ALA A 192 -15.62 9.57 -23.86
C ALA A 192 -16.01 10.43 -25.08
N GLN A 193 -16.94 11.39 -24.93
CA GLN A 193 -17.51 12.19 -26.04
C GLN A 193 -18.15 11.37 -27.18
N VAL A 194 -18.39 10.07 -26.96
CA VAL A 194 -18.99 9.13 -27.94
C VAL A 194 -20.45 9.48 -28.23
N GLN A 195 -21.08 10.32 -27.41
CA GLN A 195 -22.45 10.83 -27.59
C GLN A 195 -22.70 11.49 -28.95
N ARG A 196 -21.65 11.87 -29.69
CA ARG A 196 -21.75 12.52 -30.99
C ARG A 196 -22.03 11.56 -32.15
N SER A 197 -21.86 10.25 -31.97
CA SER A 197 -22.13 9.24 -33.01
C SER A 197 -23.06 8.15 -32.47
N TRP A 198 -24.25 8.04 -33.06
CA TRP A 198 -25.22 6.99 -32.72
C TRP A 198 -24.73 5.61 -33.17
N LEU A 199 -24.01 5.52 -34.29
CA LEU A 199 -23.38 4.28 -34.77
C LEU A 199 -22.33 3.77 -33.78
N ALA A 200 -21.50 4.66 -33.21
CA ALA A 200 -20.51 4.27 -32.21
C ALA A 200 -21.17 3.74 -30.92
N GLN A 201 -22.32 4.29 -30.54
CA GLN A 201 -23.09 3.81 -29.39
C GLN A 201 -23.73 2.45 -29.64
N ILE A 202 -24.31 2.24 -30.83
CA ILE A 202 -24.86 0.94 -31.24
C ILE A 202 -23.74 -0.11 -31.32
N ALA A 203 -22.59 0.23 -31.91
CA ALA A 203 -21.44 -0.67 -31.99
C ALA A 203 -20.91 -1.05 -30.60
N ALA A 204 -20.78 -0.08 -29.68
CA ALA A 204 -20.36 -0.34 -28.31
C ALA A 204 -21.37 -1.20 -27.53
N LEU A 205 -22.68 -0.96 -27.69
CA LEU A 205 -23.74 -1.77 -27.10
C LEU A 205 -23.75 -3.19 -27.66
N GLY A 206 -23.64 -3.33 -28.99
CA GLY A 206 -23.58 -4.61 -29.68
C GLY A 206 -22.37 -5.44 -29.23
N ALA A 207 -21.19 -4.82 -29.16
CA ALA A 207 -19.97 -5.48 -28.67
C ALA A 207 -20.09 -5.89 -27.19
N SER A 208 -20.89 -5.18 -26.39
CA SER A 208 -21.11 -5.47 -24.97
C SER A 208 -22.22 -6.50 -24.74
N LEU A 209 -23.03 -6.83 -25.76
CA LEU A 209 -24.25 -7.63 -25.61
C LEU A 209 -24.01 -9.00 -24.94
N PRO A 210 -22.96 -9.78 -25.29
CA PRO A 210 -22.69 -11.06 -24.62
C PRO A 210 -22.40 -10.89 -23.12
N LEU A 211 -21.66 -9.82 -22.76
CA LEU A 211 -21.31 -9.51 -21.38
C LEU A 211 -22.55 -9.09 -20.57
N LEU A 212 -23.40 -8.25 -21.17
CA LEU A 212 -24.64 -7.79 -20.55
C LEU A 212 -25.67 -8.91 -20.40
N GLY A 213 -25.79 -9.78 -21.41
CA GLY A 213 -26.62 -10.98 -21.33
C GLY A 213 -26.17 -11.91 -20.20
N HIS A 214 -24.87 -12.13 -20.06
CA HIS A 214 -24.31 -12.95 -18.98
C HIS A 214 -24.53 -12.35 -17.59
N LEU A 215 -24.35 -11.04 -17.44
CA LEU A 215 -24.61 -10.29 -16.20
C LEU A 215 -26.03 -10.56 -15.67
N PHE A 216 -27.05 -10.35 -16.50
CA PHE A 216 -28.45 -10.51 -16.09
C PHE A 216 -28.87 -11.97 -15.97
N ALA A 217 -28.33 -12.85 -16.83
CA ALA A 217 -28.57 -14.29 -16.78
C ALA A 217 -28.22 -14.91 -15.41
N LEU A 218 -27.12 -14.46 -14.81
CA LEU A 218 -26.65 -14.98 -13.52
C LEU A 218 -27.14 -14.16 -12.33
N GLY A 219 -27.54 -12.91 -12.54
CA GLY A 219 -27.86 -11.97 -11.46
C GLY A 219 -26.61 -11.43 -10.75
N GLN A 220 -25.51 -11.24 -11.49
CA GLN A 220 -24.23 -10.76 -10.99
C GLN A 220 -24.30 -9.34 -10.39
N SER A 221 -23.34 -9.00 -9.52
CA SER A 221 -23.23 -7.71 -8.84
C SER A 221 -22.45 -6.64 -9.62
N ASP A 222 -21.90 -6.99 -10.78
CA ASP A 222 -20.95 -6.14 -11.52
C ASP A 222 -21.50 -4.79 -11.95
N ALA A 223 -22.77 -4.71 -12.37
CA ALA A 223 -23.37 -3.42 -12.74
C ALA A 223 -23.50 -2.47 -11.55
N VAL A 224 -23.92 -2.99 -10.40
CA VAL A 224 -24.01 -2.22 -9.15
C VAL A 224 -22.62 -1.79 -8.72
N LEU A 225 -21.63 -2.67 -8.80
CA LEU A 225 -20.24 -2.38 -8.44
C LEU A 225 -19.60 -1.33 -9.35
N ALA A 226 -19.82 -1.42 -10.66
CA ALA A 226 -19.32 -0.44 -11.62
C ALA A 226 -19.87 0.96 -11.33
N TRP A 227 -21.18 1.07 -11.06
CA TRP A 227 -21.79 2.34 -10.69
C TRP A 227 -21.30 2.85 -9.34
N LEU A 228 -21.21 1.97 -8.34
CA LEU A 228 -20.74 2.29 -7.00
C LEU A 228 -19.30 2.83 -7.04
N MET A 229 -18.41 2.16 -7.77
CA MET A 229 -17.02 2.61 -8.01
C MET A 229 -16.95 3.97 -8.71
N LEU A 230 -17.80 4.20 -9.71
CA LEU A 230 -17.88 5.49 -10.38
C LEU A 230 -18.32 6.61 -9.43
N GLN A 231 -19.34 6.37 -8.60
CA GLN A 231 -19.80 7.33 -7.61
C GLN A 231 -18.72 7.62 -6.56
N ALA A 232 -18.01 6.57 -6.15
CA ALA A 232 -16.89 6.66 -5.25
C ALA A 232 -15.79 7.56 -5.86
N PHE A 233 -15.45 7.38 -7.14
CA PHE A 233 -14.53 8.24 -7.87
C PHE A 233 -15.00 9.69 -7.96
N ARG A 234 -16.29 9.95 -8.19
CA ARG A 234 -16.83 11.33 -8.29
C ARG A 234 -16.81 12.08 -6.96
N LEU A 235 -17.00 11.35 -5.86
CA LEU A 235 -17.08 11.93 -4.52
C LEU A 235 -15.71 12.16 -3.88
N ARG A 236 -14.62 11.70 -4.50
CA ARG A 236 -13.27 11.74 -3.94
C ARG A 236 -12.78 13.12 -3.51
N ASP A 237 -13.22 14.18 -4.20
CA ASP A 237 -12.75 15.55 -4.01
C ASP A 237 -13.65 16.30 -3.01
N GLY A 238 -14.96 16.11 -3.10
CA GLY A 238 -15.94 16.83 -2.25
C GLY A 238 -16.36 16.10 -0.98
N ARG A 239 -16.35 14.75 -0.98
CA ARG A 239 -16.81 13.90 0.14
C ARG A 239 -15.91 12.67 0.29
N PRO A 240 -14.64 12.85 0.68
CA PRO A 240 -13.62 11.78 0.66
C PRO A 240 -13.96 10.59 1.57
N TRP A 241 -14.68 10.80 2.67
CA TRP A 241 -15.14 9.72 3.56
C TRP A 241 -16.19 8.83 2.89
N LEU A 242 -17.21 9.44 2.27
CA LEU A 242 -18.24 8.70 1.54
C LEU A 242 -17.66 8.00 0.32
N SER A 243 -16.71 8.64 -0.37
CA SER A 243 -15.88 7.96 -1.38
C SER A 243 -15.24 6.72 -0.77
N GLY A 244 -14.43 6.85 0.29
CA GLY A 244 -13.77 5.72 0.95
C GLY A 244 -14.73 4.59 1.34
N LEU A 245 -15.94 4.91 1.84
CA LEU A 245 -16.97 3.93 2.18
C LEU A 245 -17.50 3.18 0.95
N LEU A 246 -17.81 3.88 -0.15
CA LEU A 246 -18.27 3.22 -1.38
C LEU A 246 -17.16 2.32 -1.96
N TRP A 247 -15.92 2.82 -2.01
CA TRP A 247 -14.75 2.05 -2.40
C TRP A 247 -14.59 0.76 -1.56
N ALA A 248 -14.75 0.88 -0.25
CA ALA A 248 -14.75 -0.20 0.71
C ALA A 248 -15.83 -1.25 0.42
N THR A 249 -17.09 -0.82 0.24
CA THR A 249 -18.20 -1.71 -0.09
C THR A 249 -17.95 -2.48 -1.40
N ALA A 250 -17.38 -1.81 -2.41
CA ALA A 250 -17.00 -2.49 -3.66
C ALA A 250 -15.94 -3.57 -3.44
N CYS A 251 -14.92 -3.31 -2.62
CA CYS A 251 -13.86 -4.28 -2.32
C CYS A 251 -14.39 -5.49 -1.53
N LEU A 252 -15.32 -5.28 -0.59
CA LEU A 252 -15.97 -6.37 0.16
C LEU A 252 -16.77 -7.28 -0.77
N LEU A 253 -17.46 -6.67 -1.74
CA LEU A 253 -18.27 -7.38 -2.73
C LEU A 253 -17.45 -7.98 -3.87
N LYS A 254 -16.27 -7.48 -4.22
CA LYS A 254 -15.33 -8.11 -5.15
C LYS A 254 -13.90 -7.65 -4.82
N PRO A 255 -13.07 -8.51 -4.22
CA PRO A 255 -11.69 -8.18 -3.85
C PRO A 255 -10.79 -7.62 -4.95
N PRO A 256 -10.96 -7.95 -6.25
CA PRO A 256 -10.14 -7.33 -7.30
C PRO A 256 -10.21 -5.79 -7.35
N TYR A 257 -11.27 -5.16 -6.84
CA TYR A 257 -11.36 -3.70 -6.74
C TYR A 257 -10.37 -3.08 -5.74
N LEU A 258 -9.70 -3.88 -4.89
CA LEU A 258 -8.60 -3.44 -4.03
C LEU A 258 -7.49 -2.74 -4.85
N LEU A 259 -7.25 -3.15 -6.10
CA LEU A 259 -6.25 -2.54 -6.99
C LEU A 259 -6.49 -1.05 -7.21
N PHE A 260 -7.75 -0.66 -7.35
CA PHE A 260 -8.10 0.74 -7.53
C PHE A 260 -7.82 1.54 -6.24
N ALA A 261 -7.92 0.91 -5.06
CA ALA A 261 -7.74 1.62 -3.80
C ALA A 261 -6.27 1.96 -3.58
N LEU A 262 -5.37 1.13 -4.14
CA LEU A 262 -3.94 1.42 -4.26
C LEU A 262 -3.70 2.70 -5.08
N LEU A 263 -4.45 2.91 -6.19
CA LEU A 263 -4.38 4.14 -6.99
C LEU A 263 -4.78 5.38 -6.18
N VAL A 264 -5.73 5.26 -5.25
CA VAL A 264 -6.20 6.40 -4.45
C VAL A 264 -5.32 6.68 -3.24
N ALA A 265 -4.82 5.62 -2.57
CA ALA A 265 -3.81 5.74 -1.53
C ALA A 265 -2.55 6.45 -2.07
N ALA A 266 -2.20 6.15 -3.32
CA ALA A 266 -1.09 6.77 -4.02
C ALA A 266 -1.24 8.29 -4.25
N GLY A 267 -2.45 8.84 -4.17
CA GLY A 267 -2.73 10.27 -4.34
C GLY A 267 -2.61 11.14 -3.07
N ARG A 268 -2.00 10.63 -1.98
CA ARG A 268 -1.94 11.30 -0.65
C ARG A 268 -3.31 11.60 -0.01
N ARG A 269 -4.37 10.92 -0.44
CA ARG A 269 -5.72 11.10 0.11
C ARG A 269 -5.92 10.17 1.30
N TRP A 270 -5.23 10.48 2.40
CA TRP A 270 -5.21 9.66 3.63
C TRP A 270 -6.61 9.33 4.18
N ARG A 271 -7.62 10.19 3.93
CA ARG A 271 -9.03 9.93 4.28
C ARG A 271 -9.63 8.74 3.51
N ILE A 272 -9.21 8.54 2.27
CA ILE A 272 -9.65 7.40 1.45
C ILE A 272 -8.86 6.14 1.82
N ALA A 273 -7.56 6.27 2.10
CA ALA A 273 -6.75 5.19 2.66
C ALA A 273 -7.27 4.70 4.03
N ALA A 274 -7.79 5.61 4.86
CA ALA A 274 -8.44 5.27 6.13
C ALA A 274 -9.75 4.49 5.93
N GLY A 275 -10.60 4.91 4.98
CA GLY A 275 -11.81 4.16 4.61
C GLY A 275 -11.52 2.77 4.03
N PHE A 276 -10.45 2.66 3.22
CA PHE A 276 -9.95 1.39 2.70
C PHE A 276 -9.41 0.48 3.80
N GLY A 277 -8.60 1.03 4.71
CA GLY A 277 -8.12 0.32 5.88
C GLY A 277 -9.27 -0.22 6.73
N ALA A 278 -10.32 0.58 6.96
CA ALA A 278 -11.50 0.13 7.69
C ALA A 278 -12.21 -1.07 7.02
N ALA A 279 -12.20 -1.15 5.68
CA ALA A 279 -12.78 -2.27 4.95
C ALA A 279 -11.90 -3.52 4.90
N LEU A 280 -10.59 -3.35 4.80
CA LEU A 280 -9.65 -4.45 4.99
C LEU A 280 -9.74 -4.99 6.41
N ALA A 281 -9.99 -4.12 7.40
CA ALA A 281 -10.29 -4.50 8.77
C ALA A 281 -11.64 -5.25 8.87
N LEU A 282 -12.70 -4.77 8.23
CA LEU A 282 -14.00 -5.47 8.15
C LEU A 282 -13.90 -6.83 7.43
N HIS A 283 -13.04 -6.95 6.42
CA HIS A 283 -12.74 -8.21 5.75
C HIS A 283 -11.93 -9.16 6.64
N GLY A 284 -10.87 -8.66 7.30
CA GLY A 284 -10.07 -9.40 8.27
C GLY A 284 -10.88 -9.86 9.49
N LEU A 285 -11.85 -9.04 9.91
CA LEU A 285 -12.82 -9.39 10.94
C LEU A 285 -13.67 -10.62 10.60
N ALA A 286 -13.90 -10.82 9.30
CA ALA A 286 -14.87 -11.74 8.78
C ALA A 286 -14.25 -13.06 8.26
N VAL A 287 -13.06 -13.01 7.65
CA VAL A 287 -12.56 -14.15 6.84
C VAL A 287 -11.57 -15.07 7.55
N LYS A 288 -10.82 -14.63 8.57
CA LYS A 288 -9.91 -15.55 9.29
C LYS A 288 -9.85 -15.22 10.78
N ALA A 289 -10.27 -16.18 11.59
CA ALA A 289 -10.06 -16.18 13.03
C ALA A 289 -8.55 -16.32 13.30
N GLY A 290 -7.84 -15.19 13.31
CA GLY A 290 -6.40 -15.09 13.42
C GLY A 290 -5.87 -15.89 14.60
N ALA A 291 -5.29 -17.05 14.31
CA ALA A 291 -4.87 -18.02 15.31
C ALA A 291 -3.90 -17.38 16.33
N ASP A 292 -3.08 -16.42 15.88
CA ASP A 292 -2.19 -15.66 16.76
C ASP A 292 -2.94 -14.68 17.65
N PHE A 293 -3.93 -13.94 17.13
CA PHE A 293 -4.72 -13.06 17.99
C PHE A 293 -5.48 -13.82 19.07
N ARG A 294 -5.94 -15.05 18.79
CA ARG A 294 -6.54 -15.91 19.83
C ARG A 294 -5.53 -16.24 20.93
N ALA A 295 -4.28 -16.51 20.59
CA ALA A 295 -3.21 -16.70 21.57
C ALA A 295 -2.97 -15.44 22.41
N PHE A 296 -2.99 -14.26 21.77
CA PHE A 296 -2.82 -12.97 22.48
C PHE A 296 -3.96 -12.68 23.45
N HIS A 297 -5.20 -12.86 23.00
CA HIS A 297 -6.41 -12.68 23.84
C HIS A 297 -6.43 -13.67 25.00
N ALA A 298 -6.09 -14.94 24.74
CA ALA A 298 -6.01 -15.97 25.77
C ALA A 298 -4.94 -15.69 26.82
N ALA A 299 -3.72 -15.30 26.40
CA ALA A 299 -2.63 -14.92 27.31
C ALA A 299 -3.00 -13.69 28.16
N GLY A 300 -3.65 -12.69 27.57
CA GLY A 300 -4.20 -11.56 28.33
C GLY A 300 -5.25 -11.99 29.37
N GLY A 301 -6.07 -12.99 29.04
CA GLY A 301 -7.05 -13.57 29.97
C GLY A 301 -6.41 -14.37 31.11
N GLN A 302 -5.37 -15.17 30.81
CA GLN A 302 -4.58 -15.87 31.83
C GLN A 302 -3.86 -14.88 32.76
N TRP A 303 -3.28 -13.81 32.19
CA TRP A 303 -2.69 -12.71 32.95
C TRP A 303 -3.69 -12.07 33.91
N ILE A 304 -4.91 -11.75 33.46
CA ILE A 304 -5.96 -11.19 34.33
C ILE A 304 -6.32 -12.14 35.46
N ARG A 305 -6.35 -13.44 35.21
CA ARG A 305 -6.64 -14.45 36.25
C ARG A 305 -5.46 -14.71 37.18
N GLY A 306 -4.24 -14.32 36.81
CA GLY A 306 -3.04 -14.55 37.62
C GLY A 306 -2.61 -16.01 37.63
N VAL A 307 -2.93 -16.71 36.53
CA VAL A 307 -2.52 -18.09 36.29
C VAL A 307 -1.42 -18.12 35.24
N ASP A 308 -0.82 -19.28 35.04
CA ASP A 308 0.24 -19.46 34.06
C ASP A 308 -0.19 -19.02 32.64
N VAL A 309 0.55 -18.05 32.08
CA VAL A 309 0.27 -17.47 30.74
C VAL A 309 0.73 -18.38 29.60
N TYR A 310 1.45 -19.47 29.92
CA TYR A 310 1.92 -20.47 28.96
C TYR A 310 1.15 -21.78 29.04
N ALA A 311 0.15 -21.87 29.94
CA ALA A 311 -0.70 -23.04 30.05
C ALA A 311 -1.40 -23.34 28.72
N ALA A 312 -1.27 -24.57 28.26
CA ALA A 312 -1.86 -25.02 26.99
C ALA A 312 -3.38 -24.93 27.03
N LEU A 313 -3.97 -24.35 25.98
CA LEU A 313 -5.42 -24.24 25.82
C LEU A 313 -5.87 -24.99 24.57
N PRO A 314 -6.96 -25.80 24.65
CA PRO A 314 -7.46 -26.54 23.49
C PRO A 314 -7.75 -25.63 22.30
N GLY A 315 -7.16 -25.94 21.14
CA GLY A 315 -7.39 -25.19 19.89
C GLY A 315 -6.77 -23.79 19.84
N VAL A 316 -5.93 -23.41 20.81
CA VAL A 316 -5.20 -22.13 20.83
C VAL A 316 -3.71 -22.39 20.68
N MET A 317 -3.05 -21.63 19.80
CA MET A 317 -1.60 -21.76 19.62
C MET A 317 -0.85 -21.23 20.86
N PRO A 318 0.35 -21.75 21.17
CA PRO A 318 1.11 -21.29 22.32
C PRO A 318 1.49 -19.80 22.21
N PHE A 319 1.37 -19.07 23.33
CA PHE A 319 1.86 -17.70 23.45
C PHE A 319 3.39 -17.70 23.60
N LYS A 320 4.13 -17.15 22.64
CA LYS A 320 5.61 -17.23 22.59
C LYS A 320 6.33 -15.95 23.01
N TYR A 321 5.63 -14.96 23.55
CA TYR A 321 6.23 -13.69 23.96
C TYR A 321 6.59 -13.69 25.44
N ALA A 322 7.38 -12.70 25.88
CA ALA A 322 7.79 -12.59 27.28
C ALA A 322 6.55 -12.48 28.21
N PRO A 323 6.63 -12.92 29.48
CA PRO A 323 5.43 -13.01 30.33
C PRO A 323 4.72 -11.66 30.51
N ALA A 324 5.50 -10.61 30.80
CA ALA A 324 4.99 -9.24 30.90
C ALA A 324 4.32 -8.71 29.60
N ALA A 325 4.58 -9.31 28.43
CA ALA A 325 3.90 -8.92 27.19
C ALA A 325 2.41 -9.33 27.21
N ALA A 326 2.00 -10.33 28.00
CA ALA A 326 0.60 -10.71 28.15
C ALA A 326 -0.24 -9.57 28.74
N ALA A 327 0.36 -8.74 29.60
CA ALA A 327 -0.29 -7.56 30.19
C ALA A 327 -0.77 -6.55 29.12
N VAL A 328 -0.06 -6.44 28.00
CA VAL A 328 -0.44 -5.55 26.88
C VAL A 328 -1.78 -5.97 26.27
N PHE A 329 -2.10 -7.26 26.32
CA PHE A 329 -3.32 -7.83 25.77
C PHE A 329 -4.47 -7.93 26.79
N ALA A 330 -4.20 -7.72 28.08
CA ALA A 330 -5.22 -7.78 29.13
C ALA A 330 -6.44 -6.88 28.85
N PRO A 331 -6.30 -5.60 28.42
CA PRO A 331 -7.48 -4.78 28.12
C PRO A 331 -8.38 -5.36 27.02
N LEU A 332 -7.80 -6.03 26.03
CA LEU A 332 -8.55 -6.70 24.96
C LEU A 332 -9.18 -8.01 25.44
N ALA A 333 -8.54 -8.70 26.39
CA ALA A 333 -9.05 -9.93 26.98
C ALA A 333 -10.31 -9.73 27.83
N LEU A 334 -10.53 -8.53 28.37
CA LEU A 334 -11.76 -8.14 29.06
C LEU A 334 -12.98 -8.04 28.13
N LEU A 335 -12.76 -7.98 26.82
CA LEU A 335 -13.82 -7.83 25.83
C LEU A 335 -14.17 -9.19 25.21
N PRO A 336 -15.44 -9.39 24.80
CA PRO A 336 -15.82 -10.53 23.97
C PRO A 336 -14.94 -10.62 22.72
N MET A 337 -14.54 -11.85 22.37
CA MET A 337 -13.60 -12.14 21.27
C MET A 337 -13.90 -11.38 19.96
N PRO A 338 -15.17 -11.25 19.48
CA PRO A 338 -15.45 -10.50 18.26
C PRO A 338 -15.09 -9.01 18.36
N ILE A 339 -15.36 -8.38 19.51
CA ILE A 339 -15.07 -6.97 19.77
C ILE A 339 -13.56 -6.76 19.92
N ALA A 340 -12.91 -7.62 20.70
CA ALA A 340 -11.46 -7.60 20.89
C ALA A 340 -10.73 -7.71 19.53
N ARG A 341 -11.18 -8.64 18.68
CA ARG A 341 -10.67 -8.82 17.32
C ARG A 341 -10.89 -7.58 16.46
N ALA A 342 -12.07 -6.97 16.51
CA ALA A 342 -12.37 -5.73 15.77
C ALA A 342 -11.41 -4.60 16.12
N LEU A 343 -11.20 -4.38 17.42
CA LEU A 343 -10.30 -3.34 17.91
C LEU A 343 -8.84 -3.63 17.54
N TRP A 344 -8.42 -4.90 17.67
CA TRP A 344 -7.08 -5.32 17.28
C TRP A 344 -6.82 -5.10 15.78
N THR A 345 -7.74 -5.57 14.93
CA THR A 345 -7.63 -5.40 13.48
C THR A 345 -7.63 -3.92 13.10
N LEU A 346 -8.49 -3.10 13.71
CA LEU A 346 -8.49 -1.65 13.50
C LEU A 346 -7.15 -1.03 13.88
N MET A 347 -6.59 -1.39 15.04
CA MET A 347 -5.29 -0.91 15.49
C MET A 347 -4.16 -1.31 14.53
N SER A 348 -4.15 -2.56 14.06
CA SER A 348 -3.18 -3.04 13.07
C SER A 348 -3.28 -2.28 11.75
N VAL A 349 -4.49 -2.02 11.26
CA VAL A 349 -4.72 -1.22 10.06
C VAL A 349 -4.23 0.21 10.23
N LEU A 350 -4.60 0.87 11.33
CA LEU A 350 -4.18 2.26 11.59
C LEU A 350 -2.66 2.36 11.71
N SER A 351 -2.04 1.39 12.37
CA SER A 351 -0.58 1.28 12.49
C SER A 351 0.08 1.11 11.13
N LEU A 352 -0.44 0.20 10.31
CA LEU A 352 0.06 -0.05 8.95
C LEU A 352 -0.08 1.18 8.05
N VAL A 353 -1.23 1.85 8.05
CA VAL A 353 -1.45 3.06 7.23
C VAL A 353 -0.47 4.17 7.63
N LYS A 354 -0.25 4.39 8.93
CA LYS A 354 0.72 5.39 9.39
C LYS A 354 2.16 5.01 9.04
N PHE A 355 2.50 3.73 9.15
CA PHE A 355 3.80 3.20 8.77
C PHE A 355 4.06 3.34 7.27
N LEU A 356 3.09 3.00 6.42
CA LEU A 356 3.15 3.17 4.96
C LEU A 356 3.23 4.65 4.55
N ALA A 357 2.46 5.53 5.21
CA ALA A 357 2.50 6.96 4.94
C ALA A 357 3.88 7.55 5.26
N TRP A 358 4.45 7.18 6.41
CA TRP A 358 5.82 7.57 6.75
C TRP A 358 6.82 7.02 5.75
N THR A 359 6.70 5.74 5.39
CA THR A 359 7.58 5.07 4.45
C THR A 359 7.57 5.73 3.07
N SER A 360 6.39 6.02 2.53
CA SER A 360 6.21 6.73 1.26
C SER A 360 6.86 8.11 1.29
N ALA A 361 6.75 8.81 2.43
CA ALA A 361 7.40 10.10 2.62
C ALA A 361 8.92 10.00 2.75
N ALA A 362 9.39 9.02 3.52
CA ALA A 362 10.79 8.71 3.79
C ALA A 362 11.55 8.34 2.51
N ALA A 363 10.92 7.59 1.61
CA ALA A 363 11.46 7.24 0.29
C ALA A 363 11.18 8.30 -0.80
N GLN A 364 10.50 9.40 -0.46
CA GLN A 364 10.13 10.49 -1.38
C GLN A 364 9.28 10.08 -2.60
N VAL A 365 8.65 8.90 -2.60
CA VAL A 365 7.84 8.40 -3.73
C VAL A 365 6.40 8.91 -3.75
N GLN A 366 6.01 9.70 -2.76
CA GLN A 366 4.65 10.19 -2.55
C GLN A 366 4.09 11.11 -3.68
N ARG A 367 4.86 11.39 -4.74
CA ARG A 367 4.37 12.06 -5.98
C ARG A 367 4.19 11.08 -7.14
N SER A 368 4.80 9.90 -7.09
CA SER A 368 4.69 8.87 -8.12
C SER A 368 3.67 7.83 -7.70
N TRP A 369 2.52 7.82 -8.36
CA TRP A 369 1.49 6.84 -8.03
C TRP A 369 1.89 5.43 -8.46
N LEU A 370 2.64 5.30 -9.55
CA LEU A 370 3.18 4.02 -10.03
C LEU A 370 4.17 3.42 -9.04
N ALA A 371 5.07 4.22 -8.45
CA ALA A 371 6.02 3.72 -7.45
C ALA A 371 5.30 3.22 -6.19
N GLN A 372 4.25 3.91 -5.76
CA GLN A 372 3.43 3.48 -4.63
C GLN A 372 2.68 2.18 -4.94
N ILE A 373 2.10 2.02 -6.14
CA ILE A 373 1.47 0.77 -6.55
C ILE A 373 2.48 -0.37 -6.64
N ALA A 374 3.65 -0.14 -7.21
CA ALA A 374 4.69 -1.17 -7.31
C ALA A 374 5.15 -1.63 -5.91
N ALA A 375 5.42 -0.70 -5.00
CA ALA A 375 5.80 -1.04 -3.63
C ALA A 375 4.68 -1.75 -2.87
N LEU A 376 3.43 -1.28 -2.99
CA LEU A 376 2.27 -1.92 -2.36
C LEU A 376 1.97 -3.30 -2.95
N GLY A 377 2.09 -3.46 -4.27
CA GLY A 377 1.93 -4.73 -4.96
C GLY A 377 2.97 -5.75 -4.50
N ALA A 378 4.24 -5.34 -4.40
CA ALA A 378 5.30 -6.18 -3.85
C ALA A 378 5.11 -6.50 -2.36
N SER A 379 4.39 -5.64 -1.62
CA SER A 379 4.09 -5.86 -0.20
C SER A 379 2.84 -6.71 0.04
N LEU A 380 1.97 -6.88 -0.96
CA LEU A 380 0.64 -7.50 -0.81
C LEU A 380 0.66 -8.89 -0.15
N PRO A 381 1.62 -9.79 -0.46
CA PRO A 381 1.69 -11.11 0.19
C PRO A 381 1.93 -11.00 1.70
N LEU A 382 2.81 -10.08 2.10
CA LEU A 382 3.14 -9.78 3.50
C LEU A 382 1.88 -9.27 4.25
N LEU A 383 1.13 -8.39 3.60
CA LEU A 383 -0.07 -7.76 4.16
C LEU A 383 -1.23 -8.75 4.29
N GLY A 384 -1.42 -9.64 3.31
CA GLY A 384 -2.46 -10.66 3.36
C GLY A 384 -2.29 -11.59 4.56
N HIS A 385 -1.05 -12.03 4.81
CA HIS A 385 -0.75 -12.94 5.92
C HIS A 385 -0.86 -12.26 7.30
N LEU A 386 -0.50 -10.97 7.40
CA LEU A 386 -0.69 -10.17 8.62
C LEU A 386 -2.13 -10.23 9.14
N PHE A 387 -3.10 -9.92 8.28
CA PHE A 387 -4.50 -9.87 8.67
C PHE A 387 -5.12 -11.26 8.79
N ALA A 388 -4.69 -12.21 7.96
CA ALA A 388 -5.13 -13.61 8.05
C ALA A 388 -4.85 -14.23 9.43
N LEU A 389 -3.70 -13.89 10.02
CA LEU A 389 -3.25 -14.46 11.29
C LEU A 389 -3.57 -13.58 12.50
N GLY A 390 -3.87 -12.29 12.29
CA GLY A 390 -4.05 -11.34 13.40
C GLY A 390 -2.73 -11.00 14.10
N GLN A 391 -1.63 -10.94 13.33
CA GLN A 391 -0.27 -10.76 13.83
C GLN A 391 -0.02 -9.35 14.39
N SER A 392 0.99 -9.24 15.27
CA SER A 392 1.40 -8.00 15.95
C SER A 392 2.36 -7.12 15.14
N ASP A 393 2.86 -7.61 14.00
CA ASP A 393 3.92 -6.99 13.21
C ASP A 393 3.63 -5.54 12.78
N ALA A 394 2.40 -5.22 12.37
CA ALA A 394 2.05 -3.85 11.98
C ALA A 394 2.07 -2.88 13.17
N VAL A 395 1.60 -3.32 14.33
CA VAL A 395 1.62 -2.52 15.57
C VAL A 395 3.05 -2.32 16.03
N LEU A 396 3.89 -3.36 15.97
CA LEU A 396 5.31 -3.28 16.33
C LEU A 396 6.12 -2.40 15.38
N ALA A 397 5.89 -2.50 14.06
CA ALA A 397 6.53 -1.64 13.07
C ALA A 397 6.20 -0.16 13.32
N TRP A 398 4.93 0.14 13.64
CA TRP A 398 4.51 1.49 14.02
C TRP A 398 5.12 1.92 15.36
N LEU A 399 5.15 1.06 16.36
CA LEU A 399 5.73 1.33 17.68
C LEU A 399 7.22 1.69 17.57
N MET A 400 7.98 0.91 16.80
CA MET A 400 9.39 1.17 16.55
C MET A 400 9.63 2.44 15.73
N LEU A 401 8.75 2.76 14.78
CA LEU A 401 8.79 4.05 14.11
C LEU A 401 8.55 5.20 15.09
N GLN A 402 7.63 5.05 16.03
CA GLN A 402 7.38 6.07 17.06
C GLN A 402 8.57 6.21 18.02
N ALA A 403 9.20 5.11 18.43
CA ALA A 403 10.47 5.14 19.16
C ALA A 403 11.52 5.95 18.38
N PHE A 404 11.74 5.60 17.11
CA PHE A 404 12.67 6.31 16.25
C PHE A 404 12.35 7.81 16.11
N ARG A 405 11.09 8.22 16.00
CA ARG A 405 10.73 9.65 15.90
C ARG A 405 10.93 10.42 17.20
N LEU A 406 10.82 9.76 18.34
CA LEU A 406 10.98 10.36 19.67
C LEU A 406 12.44 10.39 20.15
N ARG A 407 13.36 9.76 19.42
CA ARG A 407 14.76 9.56 19.83
C ARG A 407 15.51 10.84 20.23
N ASP A 408 15.21 11.97 19.60
CA ASP A 408 15.91 13.23 19.87
C ASP A 408 15.18 14.11 20.90
N GLY A 409 13.83 14.12 20.87
CA GLY A 409 13.03 14.99 21.74
C GLY A 409 12.55 14.37 23.05
N ARG A 410 12.32 13.05 23.07
CA ARG A 410 11.84 12.30 24.24
C ARG A 410 12.54 10.93 24.34
N PRO A 411 13.88 10.91 24.56
CA PRO A 411 14.68 9.69 24.49
C PRO A 411 14.24 8.62 25.50
N TRP A 412 13.80 9.01 26.70
CA TRP A 412 13.27 8.08 27.69
C TRP A 412 12.03 7.35 27.17
N LEU A 413 11.06 8.08 26.61
CA LEU A 413 9.86 7.50 26.01
C LEU A 413 10.21 6.65 24.79
N SER A 414 11.19 7.07 23.97
CA SER A 414 11.72 6.23 22.89
C SER A 414 12.22 4.89 23.41
N GLY A 415 12.97 4.89 24.51
CA GLY A 415 13.47 3.69 25.18
C GLY A 415 12.34 2.80 25.70
N LEU A 416 11.32 3.38 26.34
CA LEU A 416 10.14 2.65 26.83
C LEU A 416 9.41 1.93 25.70
N LEU A 417 9.13 2.63 24.58
CA LEU A 417 8.46 2.02 23.42
C LEU A 417 9.30 0.90 22.81
N TRP A 418 10.63 1.06 22.78
CA TRP A 418 11.55 0.02 22.33
C TRP A 418 11.53 -1.20 23.26
N ALA A 419 11.51 -1.00 24.59
CA ALA A 419 11.38 -2.10 25.56
C ALA A 419 10.08 -2.89 25.34
N THR A 420 8.95 -2.21 25.13
CA THR A 420 7.68 -2.86 24.79
C THR A 420 7.79 -3.68 23.51
N ALA A 421 8.49 -3.18 22.47
CA ALA A 421 8.71 -3.95 21.25
C ALA A 421 9.55 -5.21 21.50
N CYS A 422 10.60 -5.14 22.33
CA CYS A 422 11.45 -6.28 22.68
C CYS A 422 10.72 -7.35 23.52
N LEU A 423 9.84 -6.95 24.43
CA LEU A 423 9.01 -7.88 25.22
C LEU A 423 8.08 -8.71 24.32
N LEU A 424 7.54 -8.08 23.27
CA LEU A 424 6.71 -8.75 22.27
C LEU A 424 7.55 -9.53 21.26
N LYS A 425 8.66 -8.98 20.76
CA LYS A 425 9.55 -9.66 19.81
C LYS A 425 11.01 -9.35 20.14
N PRO A 426 11.74 -10.29 20.76
CA PRO A 426 13.15 -10.11 21.11
C PRO A 426 14.09 -9.67 19.97
N PRO A 427 13.86 -10.03 18.68
CA PRO A 427 14.72 -9.55 17.59
C PRO A 427 14.87 -8.02 17.49
N TYR A 428 13.96 -7.22 18.06
CA TYR A 428 14.12 -5.76 18.15
C TYR A 428 15.30 -5.33 19.06
N LEU A 429 15.92 -6.25 19.82
CA LEU A 429 17.17 -5.99 20.55
C LEU A 429 18.33 -5.59 19.63
N LEU A 430 18.27 -5.91 18.32
CA LEU A 430 19.28 -5.45 17.34
C LEU A 430 19.41 -3.92 17.30
N PHE A 431 18.37 -3.17 17.69
CA PHE A 431 18.45 -1.71 17.80
C PHE A 431 19.40 -1.23 18.91
N ALA A 432 19.83 -2.10 19.83
CA ALA A 432 20.86 -1.79 20.81
C ALA A 432 22.18 -1.42 20.13
N LEU A 433 22.51 -2.04 18.99
CA LEU A 433 23.70 -1.70 18.21
C LEU A 433 23.64 -0.25 17.71
N LEU A 434 22.47 0.20 17.24
CA LEU A 434 22.27 1.58 16.78
C LEU A 434 22.31 2.58 17.95
N VAL A 435 21.73 2.22 19.10
CA VAL A 435 21.76 3.07 20.30
C VAL A 435 23.19 3.20 20.83
N ALA A 436 23.94 2.11 20.87
CA ALA A 436 25.35 2.09 21.29
C ALA A 436 26.25 2.86 20.31
N ALA A 437 26.13 2.61 19.01
CA ALA A 437 26.89 3.31 17.97
C ALA A 437 26.62 4.82 17.98
N GLY A 438 25.37 5.23 18.22
CA GLY A 438 24.98 6.63 18.37
C GLY A 438 25.24 7.22 19.76
N ARG A 439 25.77 6.45 20.72
CA ARG A 439 25.97 6.83 22.14
C ARG A 439 24.70 7.44 22.77
N ARG A 440 23.53 6.92 22.41
CA ARG A 440 22.21 7.45 22.82
C ARG A 440 21.77 6.87 24.17
N TRP A 441 22.60 7.04 25.22
CA TRP A 441 22.43 6.39 26.52
C TRP A 441 21.11 6.71 27.22
N ARG A 442 20.51 7.88 26.96
CA ARG A 442 19.17 8.23 27.50
C ARG A 442 18.07 7.31 26.95
N ILE A 443 18.22 6.81 25.72
CA ILE A 443 17.31 5.80 25.14
C ILE A 443 17.56 4.45 25.81
N ALA A 444 18.81 4.06 26.02
CA ALA A 444 19.16 2.84 26.74
C ALA A 444 18.63 2.85 28.18
N ALA A 445 18.71 3.99 28.87
CA ALA A 445 18.16 4.16 30.22
C ALA A 445 16.62 4.05 30.20
N GLY A 446 15.95 4.68 29.23
CA GLY A 446 14.50 4.51 29.04
C GLY A 446 14.09 3.08 28.74
N PHE A 447 14.90 2.34 27.98
CA PHE A 447 14.71 0.92 27.72
C PHE A 447 14.85 0.10 29.03
N GLY A 448 15.89 0.36 29.82
CA GLY A 448 16.09 -0.28 31.12
C GLY A 448 14.93 -0.03 32.10
N VAL A 449 14.43 1.20 32.17
CA VAL A 449 13.23 1.54 32.96
C VAL A 449 12.00 0.77 32.44
N GLY A 450 11.84 0.65 31.12
CA GLY A 450 10.73 -0.10 30.53
C GLY A 450 10.74 -1.58 30.92
N LEU A 451 11.92 -2.20 30.89
CA LEU A 451 12.07 -3.58 31.36
C LEU A 451 11.83 -3.70 32.86
N ALA A 452 12.36 -2.78 33.67
CA ALA A 452 12.16 -2.77 35.11
C ALA A 452 10.67 -2.62 35.48
N LEU A 453 9.93 -1.75 34.79
CA LEU A 453 8.48 -1.59 34.98
C LEU A 453 7.72 -2.85 34.57
N ALA A 454 8.12 -3.51 33.48
CA ALA A 454 7.51 -4.76 33.04
C ALA A 454 7.73 -5.90 34.05
N SER A 455 8.96 -6.05 34.55
CA SER A 455 9.28 -7.02 35.61
C SER A 455 8.57 -6.69 36.92
N ALA A 456 8.52 -5.42 37.32
CA ALA A 456 7.78 -5.00 38.52
C ALA A 456 6.28 -5.32 38.39
N LEU A 457 5.70 -5.13 37.22
CA LEU A 457 4.31 -5.47 36.93
C LEU A 457 4.07 -7.00 36.99
N GLU A 458 5.00 -7.79 36.50
CA GLU A 458 4.97 -9.26 36.61
C GLU A 458 5.05 -9.73 38.07
N VAL A 459 6.00 -9.18 38.84
CA VAL A 459 6.16 -9.47 40.27
C VAL A 459 4.94 -9.04 41.07
N ALA A 460 4.36 -7.87 40.76
CA ALA A 460 3.11 -7.44 41.37
C ALA A 460 1.94 -8.39 41.06
N ARG A 461 1.94 -9.02 39.87
CA ARG A 461 0.85 -9.91 39.45
C ARG A 461 0.97 -11.33 40.00
N PHE A 462 2.17 -11.90 40.01
CA PHE A 462 2.44 -13.31 40.29
C PHE A 462 3.32 -13.54 41.53
N GLY A 463 3.82 -12.48 42.16
CA GLY A 463 4.89 -12.57 43.17
C GLY A 463 6.25 -12.90 42.53
N LEU A 464 7.31 -12.85 43.33
CA LEU A 464 8.67 -13.16 42.86
C LEU A 464 8.78 -14.62 42.37
N ALA A 465 8.29 -15.57 43.16
CA ALA A 465 8.33 -17.00 42.81
C ALA A 465 7.50 -17.30 41.56
N GLY A 466 6.29 -16.72 41.45
CA GLY A 466 5.45 -16.89 40.27
C GLY A 466 6.06 -16.28 39.02
N SER A 467 6.69 -15.10 39.11
CA SER A 467 7.40 -14.48 37.98
C SER A 467 8.58 -15.34 37.51
N ALA A 468 9.35 -15.89 38.45
CA ALA A 468 10.43 -16.83 38.10
C ALA A 468 9.87 -18.09 37.40
N ALA A 469 8.74 -18.61 37.87
CA ALA A 469 8.07 -19.74 37.23
C ALA A 469 7.57 -19.40 35.81
N GLN A 470 7.02 -18.19 35.59
CA GLN A 470 6.61 -17.73 34.26
C GLN A 470 7.80 -17.60 33.29
N LEU A 471 8.91 -17.03 33.75
CA LEU A 471 10.13 -16.95 32.94
C LEU A 471 10.69 -18.34 32.61
N HIS A 472 10.64 -19.28 33.54
CA HIS A 472 11.06 -20.66 33.31
C HIS A 472 10.15 -21.36 32.27
N ALA A 473 8.83 -21.26 32.43
CA ALA A 473 7.85 -21.82 31.51
C ALA A 473 7.99 -21.22 30.10
N TRP A 474 8.24 -19.91 29.99
CA TRP A 474 8.52 -19.26 28.71
C TRP A 474 9.74 -19.86 28.01
N ARG A 475 10.84 -20.01 28.76
CA ARG A 475 12.09 -20.58 28.24
C ARG A 475 11.88 -22.02 27.78
N GLU A 476 11.26 -22.85 28.61
CA GLU A 476 10.97 -24.25 28.27
C GLU A 476 10.09 -24.35 27.01
N LEU A 477 9.06 -23.51 26.91
CA LEU A 477 8.20 -23.43 25.73
C LEU A 477 9.01 -23.09 24.46
N LEU A 478 9.91 -22.11 24.54
CA LEU A 478 10.75 -21.73 23.41
C LEU A 478 11.75 -22.84 23.03
N GLU A 479 12.41 -23.45 24.01
CA GLU A 479 13.35 -24.55 23.80
C GLU A 479 12.67 -25.76 23.14
N LYS A 480 11.44 -26.07 23.56
CA LYS A 480 10.66 -27.18 22.99
C LYS A 480 10.11 -26.88 21.59
N THR A 481 9.64 -25.66 21.35
CA THR A 481 8.84 -25.35 20.15
C THR A 481 9.59 -24.59 19.05
N THR A 482 10.78 -24.06 19.31
CA THR A 482 11.54 -23.26 18.31
C THR A 482 12.41 -24.13 17.40
N PRO A 483 13.21 -25.09 17.91
CA PRO A 483 14.08 -25.91 17.07
C PRO A 483 13.37 -26.62 15.90
N PRO A 484 12.20 -27.28 16.08
CA PRO A 484 11.52 -27.95 14.97
C PRO A 484 10.98 -26.96 13.92
N LEU A 485 10.86 -25.67 14.25
CA LEU A 485 10.33 -24.64 13.36
C LEU A 485 11.43 -23.85 12.62
N LEU A 486 12.72 -24.11 12.89
CA LEU A 486 13.83 -23.42 12.22
C LEU A 486 13.84 -23.69 10.70
N CYS A 487 13.43 -24.89 10.30
CA CYS A 487 13.43 -25.34 8.91
C CYS A 487 12.01 -25.52 8.33
N GLU A 488 10.98 -25.16 9.09
CA GLU A 488 9.59 -25.28 8.65
C GLU A 488 9.38 -24.43 7.37
N PRO A 489 8.62 -24.92 6.36
CA PRO A 489 8.44 -24.22 5.08
C PRO A 489 8.05 -22.74 5.20
N GLY A 490 7.15 -22.38 6.10
CA GLY A 490 6.73 -21.01 6.36
C GLY A 490 7.82 -20.10 6.94
N ASN A 491 8.91 -20.65 7.48
CA ASN A 491 10.05 -19.87 7.95
C ASN A 491 10.90 -19.41 6.76
N GLN A 492 11.06 -18.09 6.63
CA GLN A 492 11.68 -17.41 5.50
C GLN A 492 12.85 -16.52 5.97
N GLY A 493 13.32 -16.71 7.21
CA GLY A 493 14.50 -16.00 7.76
C GLY A 493 15.82 -16.63 7.33
N LEU A 494 16.94 -16.03 7.73
CA LEU A 494 18.28 -16.54 7.43
C LEU A 494 18.52 -17.92 8.05
N ALA A 495 17.97 -18.21 9.24
CA ALA A 495 18.04 -19.54 9.84
C ALA A 495 17.46 -20.63 8.93
N ALA A 496 16.33 -20.34 8.28
CA ALA A 496 15.69 -21.27 7.34
C ALA A 496 16.46 -21.40 6.02
N ILE A 497 17.07 -20.31 5.54
CA ILE A 497 17.95 -20.33 4.35
C ILE A 497 19.19 -21.18 4.61
N VAL A 498 19.86 -20.99 5.75
CA VAL A 498 21.01 -21.81 6.15
C VAL A 498 20.61 -23.27 6.28
N CYS A 499 19.46 -23.55 6.90
CA CYS A 499 18.95 -24.91 7.02
C CYS A 499 18.70 -25.59 5.66
N SER A 500 18.09 -24.86 4.71
CA SER A 500 17.74 -25.41 3.40
C SER A 500 18.95 -25.62 2.49
N TYR A 501 19.99 -24.79 2.60
CA TYR A 501 21.03 -24.72 1.57
C TYR A 501 22.46 -24.95 2.05
N LEU A 502 22.74 -24.79 3.35
CA LEU A 502 24.11 -24.83 3.86
C LEU A 502 24.32 -26.01 4.80
N VAL A 503 23.63 -26.01 5.95
CA VAL A 503 23.85 -26.99 7.02
C VAL A 503 22.56 -27.27 7.78
N PRO A 504 22.28 -28.53 8.18
CA PRO A 504 21.10 -28.87 8.96
C PRO A 504 21.16 -28.28 10.38
N PRO A 505 20.01 -28.08 11.06
CA PRO A 505 19.94 -27.41 12.35
C PRO A 505 20.60 -28.19 13.49
N ALA A 506 20.78 -29.51 13.33
CA ALA A 506 21.49 -30.36 14.27
C ALA A 506 23.02 -30.21 14.18
N SER A 507 23.54 -29.58 13.12
CA SER A 507 24.99 -29.39 12.94
C SER A 507 25.53 -28.31 13.89
N PRO A 508 26.70 -28.52 14.53
CA PRO A 508 27.35 -27.47 15.34
C PRO A 508 27.72 -26.23 14.50
N ALA A 509 27.84 -26.38 13.17
CA ALA A 509 28.10 -25.27 12.26
C ALA A 509 26.86 -24.41 11.94
N PHE A 510 25.66 -24.81 12.37
CA PHE A 510 24.40 -24.14 12.02
C PHE A 510 24.38 -22.67 12.45
N TRP A 511 24.45 -22.38 13.75
CA TRP A 511 24.42 -21.01 14.26
C TRP A 511 25.60 -20.15 13.78
N PRO A 512 26.85 -20.65 13.76
CA PRO A 512 27.96 -19.94 13.12
C PRO A 512 27.65 -19.53 11.66
N SER A 513 27.05 -20.42 10.87
CA SER A 513 26.66 -20.14 9.48
C SER A 513 25.56 -19.07 9.40
N VAL A 514 24.56 -19.13 10.28
CA VAL A 514 23.50 -18.10 10.37
C VAL A 514 24.10 -16.73 10.71
N PHE A 515 24.99 -16.66 11.69
CA PHE A 515 25.64 -15.40 12.08
C PHE A 515 26.59 -14.88 11.02
N ALA A 516 27.37 -15.75 10.35
CA ALA A 516 28.26 -15.35 9.26
C ALA A 516 27.46 -14.78 8.08
N LEU A 517 26.38 -15.45 7.65
CA LEU A 517 25.49 -14.94 6.61
C LEU A 517 24.82 -13.63 7.05
N GLY A 518 24.36 -13.56 8.29
CA GLY A 518 23.80 -12.35 8.89
C GLY A 518 24.75 -11.16 8.89
N ALA A 519 26.01 -11.38 9.26
CA ALA A 519 27.06 -10.37 9.26
C ALA A 519 27.36 -9.89 7.83
N LEU A 520 27.43 -10.80 6.86
CA LEU A 520 27.62 -10.44 5.45
C LEU A 520 26.49 -9.54 4.94
N VAL A 521 25.23 -9.89 5.25
CA VAL A 521 24.07 -9.07 4.90
C VAL A 521 24.16 -7.71 5.59
N ALA A 522 24.43 -7.67 6.90
CA ALA A 522 24.53 -6.42 7.66
C ALA A 522 25.65 -5.50 7.11
N LEU A 523 26.81 -6.05 6.75
CA LEU A 523 27.91 -5.30 6.13
C LEU A 523 27.50 -4.69 4.79
N GLY A 524 26.80 -5.45 3.93
CA GLY A 524 26.27 -4.94 2.66
C GLY A 524 25.28 -3.77 2.86
N LEU A 525 24.44 -3.85 3.90
CA LEU A 525 23.51 -2.77 4.26
C LEU A 525 24.20 -1.57 4.93
N ALA A 526 25.37 -1.75 5.53
CA ALA A 526 26.15 -0.68 6.14
C ALA A 526 26.79 0.26 5.11
N VAL A 527 27.15 -0.24 3.92
CA VAL A 527 27.80 0.56 2.86
C VAL A 527 27.04 1.86 2.54
N PRO A 528 25.74 1.85 2.17
CA PRO A 528 25.00 3.07 1.89
C PRO A 528 24.84 3.97 3.13
N ILE A 529 24.79 3.41 4.34
CA ILE A 529 24.73 4.21 5.59
C ILE A 529 26.02 5.01 5.76
N LEU A 530 27.18 4.33 5.66
CA LEU A 530 28.50 4.92 5.81
C LEU A 530 28.77 5.97 4.72
N ARG A 531 28.36 5.69 3.48
CA ARG A 531 28.45 6.66 2.37
C ARG A 531 27.69 7.95 2.69
N GLU A 532 26.44 7.86 3.13
CA GLU A 532 25.63 9.04 3.47
C GLU A 532 26.19 9.77 4.69
N ALA A 533 26.74 9.04 5.68
CA ALA A 533 27.41 9.65 6.82
C ALA A 533 28.68 10.41 6.40
N ALA A 534 29.50 9.82 5.52
CA ALA A 534 30.71 10.45 4.98
C ALA A 534 30.39 11.69 4.12
N ALA A 535 29.25 11.69 3.43
CA ALA A 535 28.74 12.84 2.69
C ALA A 535 28.15 13.96 3.58
N GLY A 536 28.17 13.81 4.91
CA GLY A 536 27.62 14.77 5.87
C GLY A 536 26.10 14.70 6.03
N GLU A 537 25.42 13.76 5.37
CA GLU A 537 23.97 13.59 5.35
C GLU A 537 23.48 12.73 6.54
N ARG A 538 23.87 13.14 7.76
CA ARG A 538 23.66 12.36 9.00
C ARG A 538 22.23 11.89 9.19
N ARG A 539 21.24 12.75 8.91
CA ARG A 539 19.81 12.41 9.06
C ARG A 539 19.37 11.29 8.13
N ARG A 540 19.89 11.26 6.90
CA ARG A 540 19.59 10.22 5.91
C ARG A 540 20.32 8.93 6.26
N ALA A 541 21.57 9.00 6.71
CA ALA A 541 22.31 7.85 7.22
C ALA A 541 21.56 7.17 8.39
N GLU A 542 21.10 7.95 9.38
CA GLU A 542 20.29 7.42 10.49
C GLU A 542 18.97 6.80 10.03
N GLN A 543 18.30 7.41 9.04
CA GLN A 543 17.07 6.88 8.49
C GLN A 543 17.30 5.54 7.77
N LEU A 544 18.39 5.40 7.00
CA LEU A 544 18.77 4.14 6.36
C LEU A 544 19.14 3.09 7.41
N ALA A 545 19.89 3.47 8.44
CA ALA A 545 20.23 2.59 9.55
C ALA A 545 18.99 2.03 10.23
N PHE A 546 17.99 2.87 10.50
CA PHE A 546 16.71 2.44 11.06
C PHE A 546 15.96 1.47 10.13
N VAL A 547 15.87 1.80 8.82
CA VAL A 547 15.19 0.97 7.81
C VAL A 547 15.85 -0.41 7.66
N PHE A 548 17.18 -0.46 7.58
CA PHE A 548 17.89 -1.71 7.45
C PHE A 548 17.91 -2.52 8.75
N ALA A 549 17.98 -1.87 9.92
CA ALA A 549 17.83 -2.56 11.19
C ALA A 549 16.44 -3.21 11.33
N LEU A 550 15.37 -2.52 10.90
CA LEU A 550 14.03 -3.11 10.83
C LEU A 550 14.06 -4.42 10.02
N TYR A 551 14.58 -4.41 8.79
CA TYR A 551 14.70 -5.62 7.99
C TYR A 551 15.52 -6.73 8.68
N LEU A 552 16.65 -6.37 9.30
CA LEU A 552 17.49 -7.33 10.00
C LEU A 552 16.77 -8.01 11.18
N THR A 553 15.80 -7.33 11.83
CA THR A 553 14.97 -7.99 12.87
C THR A 553 14.14 -9.15 12.33
N ALA A 554 13.71 -9.09 11.06
CA ALA A 554 12.99 -10.18 10.41
C ALA A 554 13.96 -11.24 9.88
N ALA A 555 15.04 -10.81 9.21
CA ALA A 555 16.02 -11.71 8.60
C ALA A 555 16.75 -12.57 9.64
N LEU A 556 17.13 -11.99 10.78
CA LEU A 556 17.85 -12.69 11.86
C LEU A 556 16.92 -13.32 12.91
N SER A 557 15.60 -13.18 12.77
CA SER A 557 14.66 -13.88 13.65
C SER A 557 14.83 -15.40 13.46
N PRO A 558 14.95 -16.20 14.54
CA PRO A 558 14.94 -17.66 14.44
C PRO A 558 13.67 -18.17 13.74
N LEU A 559 12.55 -17.46 13.95
CA LEU A 559 11.26 -17.72 13.31
C LEU A 559 10.90 -16.53 12.42
N GLY A 560 11.59 -16.41 11.29
CA GLY A 560 11.40 -15.37 10.27
C GLY A 560 10.19 -15.67 9.38
N TRP A 561 8.99 -15.77 9.97
CA TRP A 561 7.76 -16.02 9.21
C TRP A 561 7.55 -15.00 8.11
N HIS A 562 6.80 -15.37 7.06
CA HIS A 562 6.41 -14.47 5.97
C HIS A 562 5.85 -13.12 6.48
N THR A 563 5.05 -13.11 7.54
CA THR A 563 4.53 -11.89 8.19
C THR A 563 5.60 -10.99 8.80
N THR A 564 6.67 -11.58 9.32
CA THR A 564 7.75 -10.82 9.96
C THR A 564 8.47 -9.93 8.95
N HIS A 565 8.54 -10.35 7.68
CA HIS A 565 9.11 -9.57 6.58
C HIS A 565 8.31 -8.30 6.23
N LEU A 566 7.15 -8.06 6.86
CA LEU A 566 6.42 -6.78 6.74
C LEU A 566 7.30 -5.56 7.06
N VAL A 567 8.27 -5.70 7.95
CA VAL A 567 9.21 -4.62 8.29
C VAL A 567 10.21 -4.30 7.16
N ALA A 568 10.23 -5.08 6.06
CA ALA A 568 10.98 -4.80 4.84
C ALA A 568 10.30 -3.79 3.91
N ILE A 569 9.03 -3.43 4.16
CA ILE A 569 8.26 -2.47 3.34
C ILE A 569 9.03 -1.16 3.07
N PRO A 570 9.73 -0.54 4.05
CA PRO A 570 10.53 0.66 3.75
C PRO A 570 11.62 0.43 2.71
N CYS A 571 12.26 -0.73 2.70
CA CYS A 571 13.22 -1.10 1.66
C CYS A 571 12.55 -1.23 0.29
N LEU A 572 11.34 -1.81 0.22
CA LEU A 572 10.58 -1.91 -1.03
C LEU A 572 10.20 -0.54 -1.60
N TYR A 573 9.93 0.44 -0.73
CA TYR A 573 9.68 1.81 -1.14
C TYR A 573 10.94 2.53 -1.61
N LEU A 574 12.10 2.26 -0.99
CA LEU A 574 13.40 2.75 -1.50
C LEU A 574 13.71 2.14 -2.88
N LEU A 575 13.46 0.85 -3.05
CA LEU A 575 13.58 0.15 -4.34
C LEU A 575 12.63 0.74 -5.38
N ALA A 576 11.37 1.01 -5.00
CA ALA A 576 10.41 1.67 -5.87
C ALA A 576 10.82 3.09 -6.25
N ALA A 577 11.52 3.84 -5.39
CA ALA A 577 12.09 5.13 -5.80
C ALA A 577 13.13 4.96 -6.91
N GLN A 578 13.94 3.89 -6.84
CA GLN A 578 15.02 3.61 -7.80
C GLN A 578 14.53 3.08 -9.14
N ALA A 579 13.35 2.44 -9.19
CA ALA A 579 12.72 2.01 -10.44
C ALA A 579 12.36 3.17 -11.40
N TRP A 580 12.49 4.41 -10.93
CA TRP A 580 12.41 5.66 -11.71
C TRP A 580 13.69 6.51 -11.62
N SER A 581 14.80 5.95 -11.16
CA SER A 581 16.10 6.63 -11.15
C SER A 581 16.62 6.89 -12.57
N SER A 582 17.49 7.88 -12.74
CA SER A 582 18.11 8.20 -14.03
C SER A 582 19.17 7.16 -14.45
N CYS A 583 19.75 6.41 -13.50
CA CYS A 583 20.70 5.33 -13.78
C CYS A 583 19.98 4.10 -14.37
N ALA A 584 20.34 3.70 -15.60
CA ALA A 584 19.67 2.61 -16.31
C ALA A 584 19.81 1.25 -15.59
N ALA A 585 21.00 0.94 -15.07
CA ALA A 585 21.26 -0.30 -14.35
C ALA A 585 20.42 -0.38 -13.07
N ALA A 586 20.49 0.64 -12.20
CA ALA A 586 19.69 0.71 -10.98
C ALA A 586 18.18 0.62 -11.27
N ARG A 587 17.72 1.30 -12.33
CA ARG A 587 16.33 1.27 -12.77
C ARG A 587 15.89 -0.14 -13.19
N LEU A 588 16.68 -0.83 -14.01
CA LEU A 588 16.37 -2.17 -14.50
C LEU A 588 16.37 -3.19 -13.36
N SER A 589 17.40 -3.17 -12.51
CA SER A 589 17.49 -4.05 -11.34
C SER A 589 16.34 -3.82 -10.36
N ALA A 590 15.98 -2.57 -10.09
CA ALA A 590 14.86 -2.25 -9.20
C ALA A 590 13.51 -2.72 -9.77
N ARG A 591 13.27 -2.52 -11.07
CA ARG A 591 12.06 -3.03 -11.74
C ARG A 591 12.00 -4.55 -11.75
N GLY A 592 13.12 -5.21 -12.04
CA GLY A 592 13.25 -6.65 -11.99
C GLY A 592 12.93 -7.19 -10.60
N ALA A 593 13.55 -6.63 -9.55
CA ALA A 593 13.32 -7.04 -8.17
C ALA A 593 11.86 -6.85 -7.71
N LEU A 594 11.24 -5.71 -8.05
CA LEU A 594 9.82 -5.48 -7.75
C LEU A 594 8.91 -6.44 -8.52
N ALA A 595 9.20 -6.68 -9.80
CA ALA A 595 8.45 -7.63 -10.61
C ALA A 595 8.59 -9.06 -10.08
N SER A 596 9.78 -9.48 -9.67
CA SER A 596 10.02 -10.78 -9.05
C SER A 596 9.25 -10.94 -7.74
N LEU A 597 9.25 -9.94 -6.86
CA LEU A 597 8.47 -9.99 -5.62
C LEU A 597 6.96 -10.04 -5.88
N MET A 598 6.48 -9.27 -6.86
CA MET A 598 5.07 -9.33 -7.27
C MET A 598 4.73 -10.68 -7.87
N ALA A 599 5.61 -11.25 -8.69
CA ALA A 599 5.42 -12.57 -9.29
C ALA A 599 5.41 -13.65 -8.22
N VAL A 600 6.39 -13.69 -7.31
CA VAL A 600 6.38 -14.58 -6.13
C VAL A 600 5.09 -14.39 -5.37
N GLY A 601 4.66 -13.15 -5.11
CA GLY A 601 3.42 -12.88 -4.40
C GLY A 601 2.13 -13.36 -5.07
N LEU A 602 2.04 -13.25 -6.40
CA LEU A 602 0.88 -13.64 -7.19
C LEU A 602 0.85 -15.15 -7.45
N LEU A 603 2.02 -15.73 -7.70
CA LEU A 603 2.18 -17.15 -8.02
C LEU A 603 2.17 -18.02 -6.76
N LEU A 604 2.68 -17.53 -5.63
CA LEU A 604 2.72 -18.25 -4.34
C LEU A 604 1.34 -18.21 -3.66
N SER A 605 0.37 -18.82 -4.34
CA SER A 605 -0.99 -19.06 -3.87
C SER A 605 -1.35 -20.53 -4.10
N TYR A 606 -2.07 -21.11 -3.14
CA TYR A 606 -2.69 -22.43 -3.27
C TYR A 606 -3.52 -22.56 -4.54
N ASP A 607 -4.20 -21.49 -4.95
CA ASP A 607 -5.09 -21.50 -6.12
C ASP A 607 -4.32 -21.56 -7.45
N VAL A 608 -3.04 -21.14 -7.46
CA VAL A 608 -2.23 -21.06 -8.69
C VAL A 608 -1.30 -22.26 -8.81
N LEU A 609 -0.57 -22.60 -7.75
CA LEU A 609 0.42 -23.67 -7.75
C LEU A 609 -0.12 -25.01 -7.22
N GLY A 610 -1.35 -25.03 -6.71
CA GLY A 610 -1.83 -26.12 -5.87
C GLY A 610 -1.10 -26.17 -4.52
N ARG A 611 -1.52 -27.09 -3.65
CA ARG A 611 -0.92 -27.26 -2.32
C ARG A 611 0.54 -27.68 -2.36
N GLU A 612 0.87 -28.67 -3.19
CA GLU A 612 2.23 -29.19 -3.28
C GLU A 612 3.20 -28.17 -3.84
N GLY A 613 2.83 -27.46 -4.92
CA GLY A 613 3.65 -26.42 -5.51
C GLY A 613 3.84 -25.22 -4.57
N PHE A 614 2.79 -24.82 -3.84
CA PHE A 614 2.90 -23.79 -2.81
C PHE A 614 3.85 -24.19 -1.68
N GLU A 615 3.74 -25.41 -1.15
CA GLU A 615 4.63 -25.90 -0.10
C GLU A 615 6.08 -26.08 -0.62
N ALA A 616 6.27 -26.49 -1.88
CA ALA A 616 7.58 -26.59 -2.51
C ALA A 616 8.26 -25.22 -2.63
N ALA A 617 7.52 -24.19 -3.07
CA ALA A 617 8.01 -22.82 -3.16
C ALA A 617 8.42 -22.26 -1.77
N LEU A 618 7.63 -22.55 -0.74
CA LEU A 618 7.97 -22.19 0.63
C LEU A 618 9.23 -22.93 1.13
N ARG A 619 9.38 -24.22 0.84
CA ARG A 619 10.59 -25.02 1.13
C ARG A 619 11.83 -24.48 0.42
N ALA A 620 11.65 -23.94 -0.79
CA ALA A 620 12.67 -23.24 -1.58
C ALA A 620 12.96 -21.81 -1.09
N ARG A 621 12.33 -21.36 0.00
CA ARG A 621 12.60 -20.05 0.62
C ARG A 621 12.39 -18.87 -0.32
N ASP A 622 11.51 -19.00 -1.31
CA ASP A 622 11.35 -18.03 -2.40
C ASP A 622 11.04 -16.62 -1.87
N VAL A 623 10.22 -16.51 -0.83
CA VAL A 623 9.87 -15.22 -0.21
C VAL A 623 11.08 -14.61 0.51
N GLY A 624 11.80 -15.42 1.29
CA GLY A 624 12.99 -14.99 2.02
C GLY A 624 14.11 -14.53 1.08
N LEU A 625 14.40 -15.34 0.05
CA LEU A 625 15.42 -15.04 -0.96
C LEU A 625 15.05 -13.83 -1.82
N ALA A 626 13.79 -13.73 -2.27
CA ALA A 626 13.33 -12.58 -3.05
C ALA A 626 13.38 -11.28 -2.23
N THR A 627 12.99 -11.33 -0.95
CA THR A 627 13.07 -10.17 -0.05
C THR A 627 14.53 -9.77 0.19
N LEU A 628 15.42 -10.74 0.47
CA LEU A 628 16.85 -10.49 0.64
C LEU A 628 17.48 -9.85 -0.60
N ALA A 629 17.19 -10.39 -1.79
CA ALA A 629 17.67 -9.85 -3.05
C ALA A 629 17.15 -8.42 -3.29
N ALA A 630 15.85 -8.17 -3.04
CA ALA A 630 15.25 -6.86 -3.21
C ALA A 630 15.88 -5.80 -2.27
N VAL A 631 16.11 -6.16 -1.00
CA VAL A 631 16.77 -5.27 -0.03
C VAL A 631 18.24 -5.04 -0.42
N GLY A 632 18.95 -6.07 -0.86
CA GLY A 632 20.33 -5.97 -1.34
C GLY A 632 20.45 -5.05 -2.57
N ILE A 633 19.57 -5.20 -3.56
CA ILE A 633 19.51 -4.34 -4.74
C ILE A 633 19.20 -2.89 -4.33
N ALA A 634 18.25 -2.69 -3.41
CA ALA A 634 17.93 -1.36 -2.90
C ALA A 634 19.16 -0.70 -2.25
N ALA A 635 19.91 -1.43 -1.43
CA ALA A 635 21.12 -0.95 -0.77
C ALA A 635 22.25 -0.65 -1.78
N ALA A 636 22.50 -1.57 -2.72
CA ALA A 636 23.52 -1.43 -3.75
C ALA A 636 23.26 -0.22 -4.66
N ALA A 637 22.01 -0.01 -5.09
CA ALA A 637 21.65 1.13 -5.91
C ALA A 637 21.82 2.47 -5.17
N ILE A 638 21.53 2.53 -3.86
CA ILE A 638 21.83 3.72 -3.04
C ILE A 638 23.34 3.94 -2.93
N ALA A 639 24.11 2.86 -2.73
CA ALA A 639 25.56 2.94 -2.64
C ALA A 639 26.21 3.39 -3.96
N LEU A 640 25.64 3.02 -5.11
CA LEU A 640 26.21 3.28 -6.44
C LEU A 640 25.67 4.54 -7.14
N ASP A 641 24.64 5.24 -6.62
CA ASP A 641 24.04 6.39 -7.31
C ASP A 641 25.06 7.53 -7.54
N PRO A 642 25.53 7.76 -8.79
CA PRO A 642 26.63 8.69 -9.08
C PRO A 642 26.14 10.13 -9.29
N LEU A 643 24.82 10.36 -9.39
CA LEU A 643 24.26 11.67 -9.73
C LEU A 643 24.33 12.66 -8.58
N ARG A 644 24.55 12.18 -7.35
CA ARG A 644 24.65 13.05 -6.17
C ARG A 644 26.05 13.62 -5.97
N ASP A 645 27.09 12.91 -6.38
CA ASP A 645 28.48 13.36 -6.28
C ASP A 645 28.72 14.63 -7.12
N ARG A 646 27.97 14.80 -8.22
CA ARG A 646 28.04 15.99 -9.08
C ARG A 646 27.49 17.28 -8.45
N ASN A 647 26.59 17.19 -7.46
CA ASN A 647 26.02 18.36 -6.79
C ASN A 647 26.82 18.80 -5.55
N VAL A 648 27.63 17.90 -4.96
CA VAL A 648 28.49 18.24 -3.81
C VAL A 648 29.74 19.01 -4.25
N VAL A 649 30.26 18.73 -5.45
CA VAL A 649 31.43 19.43 -6.03
C VAL A 649 31.11 20.86 -6.52
N ARG A 650 29.82 21.24 -6.61
CA ARG A 650 29.37 22.57 -7.09
C ARG A 650 28.93 23.54 -5.98
N LYS A 651 29.47 23.46 -4.77
CA LYS A 651 29.62 24.68 -3.97
C LYS A 651 30.93 25.33 -4.38
N PRO A 652 30.91 26.37 -5.24
CA PRO A 652 32.09 27.21 -5.37
C PRO A 652 32.35 27.76 -3.97
N THR A 653 33.53 27.45 -3.43
CA THR A 653 34.15 28.25 -2.38
C THR A 653 34.32 29.65 -2.98
N GLY A 654 33.30 30.49 -2.81
CA GLY A 654 33.42 31.92 -3.03
C GLY A 654 34.49 32.43 -2.09
N ALA A 655 35.51 33.03 -2.69
CA ALA A 655 36.61 33.73 -2.06
C ALA A 655 36.15 34.81 -1.09
#